data_AF-A0A4R8RLT6-F1
#
_entry.id   AF-A0A4R8RLT6-F1
#
_cell.length_a   1.000
_cell.length_b   1.000
_cell.length_c   1.000
_cell.angle_alpha   90.00
_cell.angle_beta   90.00
_cell.angle_gamma   90.00
#
_symmetry.space_group_name_H-M   'P 1'
#
loop_
_entity.id
_entity.type
_entity.pdbx_description
1 polymer ?
#
loop_
_entity_poly.entity_id
_entity_poly.type
_entity_poly.pdbx_seq_one_letter_code
_entity_poly.pdbx_strand_id
1 'polypeptide(L)'
;MGAATDLVAARAQLLGDSARLNAGAIREAMTDLNELWLTTKAAEVGITDSSGFAIVALGGLGRREMLPHSDLDLVLLHDDNIAPETLSEVANGLWYPLWDANIRLDHSVRTVADTLHVAGQEMSAALALLDARHIAGDAQLSSLMIGGVRQQWRSQIRTRLDELIEYTKARWRRSGEIAHRAEPDLKSGRGGLRDVQLLRALAIAQLTDSGLEKSFDGAHSVILDVRTELHRVAGRDRDQLLAQFADEIGAALRIGDRFDLARLLSDAARTISYSVDVGLRTAANSIPRRGISALRRTVRRPLDEGVVEHAGEVVLARDARPERDPSLILRVAAASATTGLPISASTLGHLAESAPELRTPWPREALKDLLVLLEAGRPALATIEALDRTGLWSRLFPEWGPVRDLPPRDIVHIWTVDRHLVEAVVQASAFTTRVSRPDLLVLGALVHDIGKGRGGDHSVVGAELAVQIGTRLGLWPSDVDLLSKIVRYHLLLPNTATRRDLADPETIETVVNTLGGDLLLLELLQQLAEADSLATGPGVWGDWKASLIGELVRKCRMVMRGEQLPEPDPIDPELLSLAADGGVQVRLTPGGSPHMYSVSMIAPDQRGLLFKAAGVLSLNSLRVFSASVASHAGSAINTFEVSPRFGSPPAAGLLRQQLISALDGDTDIIATLDERERESAQFATGVVGDPTPAVPTNYAPAPPRIRWFEPAGNPDQQIVEIRTSDAPGLLARIAATLERHGVDIAWARVNTLGSSVVDTFCLSTGPEQAVLEAAIASVLPTVAPEPKTAAAS
;
A
#
# COMPACT_ATOMS: atom_id res chain seq x y z
N MET A 1 3.70 -43.89 -30.90
CA MET A 1 3.02 -42.84 -30.14
C MET A 1 1.55 -42.93 -30.52
N GLY A 2 0.74 -43.57 -29.69
CA GLY A 2 -0.70 -43.71 -29.95
C GLY A 2 -1.53 -43.71 -28.67
N ALA A 3 -0.91 -44.01 -27.53
CA ALA A 3 -1.51 -43.86 -26.21
C ALA A 3 -1.16 -42.48 -25.63
N ALA A 4 -2.10 -41.86 -24.91
CA ALA A 4 -1.83 -40.61 -24.18
C ALA A 4 -0.77 -40.77 -23.08
N THR A 5 -0.53 -42.00 -22.62
CA THR A 5 0.58 -42.34 -21.72
C THR A 5 1.95 -42.07 -22.35
N ASP A 6 2.10 -42.22 -23.68
CA ASP A 6 3.32 -41.86 -24.40
C ASP A 6 3.57 -40.35 -24.35
N LEU A 7 2.49 -39.55 -24.46
CA LEU A 7 2.55 -38.10 -24.33
C LEU A 7 2.97 -37.68 -22.91
N VAL A 8 2.45 -38.33 -21.87
CA VAL A 8 2.87 -38.10 -20.48
C VAL A 8 4.35 -38.45 -20.28
N ALA A 9 4.80 -39.60 -20.79
CA ALA A 9 6.19 -40.02 -20.70
C ALA A 9 7.14 -39.05 -21.41
N ALA A 10 6.77 -38.60 -22.62
CA ALA A 10 7.55 -37.62 -23.38
C ALA A 10 7.61 -36.25 -22.69
N ARG A 11 6.49 -35.78 -22.11
CA ARG A 11 6.46 -34.56 -21.29
C ARG A 11 7.39 -34.69 -20.08
N ALA A 12 7.35 -35.83 -19.38
CA ALA A 12 8.21 -36.09 -18.23
C ALA A 12 9.70 -36.13 -18.61
N GLN A 13 10.03 -36.73 -19.75
CA GLN A 13 11.40 -36.74 -20.27
C GLN A 13 11.90 -35.33 -20.60
N LEU A 14 11.07 -34.49 -21.26
CA LEU A 14 11.40 -33.09 -21.55
C LEU A 14 11.72 -32.31 -20.27
N LEU A 15 10.97 -32.56 -19.20
CA LEU A 15 11.18 -31.91 -17.89
C LEU A 15 12.38 -32.51 -17.14
N GLY A 16 12.73 -33.78 -17.37
CA GLY A 16 13.89 -34.45 -16.78
C GLY A 16 15.24 -34.06 -17.40
N ASP A 17 15.30 -33.91 -18.73
CA ASP A 17 16.51 -33.48 -19.47
C ASP A 17 16.72 -31.94 -19.45
N SER A 18 15.92 -31.23 -18.66
CA SER A 18 15.73 -29.77 -18.68
C SER A 18 16.93 -28.92 -18.22
N ALA A 19 18.02 -29.52 -17.76
CA ALA A 19 19.24 -28.78 -17.42
C ALA A 19 19.89 -28.06 -18.63
N ARG A 20 19.41 -28.31 -19.86
CA ARG A 20 19.96 -27.73 -21.10
C ARG A 20 19.03 -26.76 -21.85
N LEU A 21 17.71 -26.79 -21.62
CA LEU A 21 16.75 -25.97 -22.37
C LEU A 21 16.35 -24.72 -21.57
N ASN A 22 16.22 -23.58 -22.26
CA ASN A 22 15.65 -22.38 -21.66
C ASN A 22 14.11 -22.44 -21.65
N ALA A 23 13.47 -21.55 -20.89
CA ALA A 23 12.01 -21.52 -20.74
C ALA A 23 11.26 -21.44 -22.08
N GLY A 24 11.74 -20.64 -23.04
CA GLY A 24 11.18 -20.54 -24.39
C GLY A 24 11.21 -21.86 -25.16
N ALA A 25 12.37 -22.52 -25.21
CA ALA A 25 12.53 -23.81 -25.89
C ALA A 25 11.69 -24.92 -25.26
N ILE A 26 11.50 -24.88 -23.92
CA ILE A 26 10.58 -25.80 -23.23
C ILE A 26 9.14 -25.59 -23.74
N ARG A 27 8.69 -24.35 -23.86
CA ARG A 27 7.33 -24.05 -24.36
C ARG A 27 7.14 -24.50 -25.79
N GLU A 28 8.11 -24.24 -26.68
CA GLU A 28 8.07 -24.70 -28.07
C GLU A 28 7.97 -26.22 -28.15
N ALA A 29 8.84 -26.94 -27.44
CA ALA A 29 8.83 -28.39 -27.42
C ALA A 29 7.53 -28.97 -26.81
N MET A 30 6.99 -28.35 -25.76
CA MET A 30 5.69 -28.72 -25.20
C MET A 30 4.57 -28.51 -26.22
N THR A 31 4.57 -27.41 -26.95
CA THR A 31 3.59 -27.14 -28.01
C THR A 31 3.68 -28.20 -29.11
N ASP A 32 4.87 -28.43 -29.67
CA ASP A 32 5.06 -29.36 -30.78
C ASP A 32 4.71 -30.81 -30.38
N LEU A 33 5.06 -31.23 -29.16
CA LEU A 33 4.72 -32.55 -28.64
C LEU A 33 3.19 -32.76 -28.52
N ASN A 34 2.46 -31.74 -28.05
CA ASN A 34 1.01 -31.80 -27.94
C ASN A 34 0.32 -31.78 -29.30
N GLU A 35 0.78 -30.94 -30.23
CA GLU A 35 0.27 -30.90 -31.59
C GLU A 35 0.48 -32.23 -32.29
N LEU A 36 1.68 -32.80 -32.21
CA LEU A 36 1.98 -34.10 -32.81
C LEU A 36 1.04 -35.19 -32.30
N TRP A 37 0.81 -35.24 -30.97
CA TRP A 37 -0.11 -36.21 -30.40
C TRP A 37 -1.56 -35.98 -30.86
N LEU A 38 -2.04 -34.74 -30.84
CA LEU A 38 -3.40 -34.39 -31.25
C LEU A 38 -3.65 -34.70 -32.73
N THR A 39 -2.72 -34.35 -33.62
CA THR A 39 -2.86 -34.64 -35.06
C THR A 39 -2.81 -36.14 -35.33
N THR A 40 -1.92 -36.89 -34.65
CA THR A 40 -1.88 -38.35 -34.77
C THR A 40 -3.18 -38.97 -34.27
N LYS A 41 -3.67 -38.52 -33.11
CA LYS A 41 -4.90 -39.06 -32.51
C LYS A 41 -6.13 -38.73 -33.34
N ALA A 42 -6.21 -37.52 -33.89
CA ALA A 42 -7.25 -37.09 -34.80
C ALA A 42 -7.39 -38.05 -35.98
N ALA A 43 -6.28 -38.41 -36.63
CA ALA A 43 -6.29 -39.35 -37.74
C ALA A 43 -6.76 -40.75 -37.32
N GLU A 44 -6.36 -41.24 -36.14
CA GLU A 44 -6.80 -42.54 -35.61
C GLU A 44 -8.32 -42.61 -35.37
N VAL A 45 -8.93 -41.53 -34.89
CA VAL A 45 -10.37 -41.48 -34.56
C VAL A 45 -11.23 -40.99 -35.73
N GLY A 46 -10.64 -40.86 -36.93
CA GLY A 46 -11.36 -40.52 -38.16
C GLY A 46 -11.58 -39.03 -38.40
N ILE A 47 -10.94 -38.14 -37.63
CA ILE A 47 -10.93 -36.69 -37.89
C ILE A 47 -9.92 -36.41 -39.00
N THR A 48 -10.43 -36.17 -40.21
CA THR A 48 -9.64 -35.95 -41.44
C THR A 48 -10.13 -34.69 -42.15
N ASP A 49 -9.44 -34.27 -43.20
CA ASP A 49 -9.72 -33.01 -43.92
C ASP A 49 -11.16 -32.89 -44.46
N SER A 50 -11.89 -34.00 -44.58
CA SER A 50 -13.26 -34.06 -45.09
C SER A 50 -14.23 -34.80 -44.16
N SER A 51 -13.89 -34.99 -42.88
CA SER A 51 -14.74 -35.75 -41.94
C SER A 51 -15.90 -34.95 -41.37
N GLY A 52 -15.99 -33.63 -41.66
CA GLY A 52 -16.94 -32.73 -41.00
C GLY A 52 -16.62 -32.51 -39.52
N PHE A 53 -15.37 -32.73 -39.11
CA PHE A 53 -14.87 -32.49 -37.74
C PHE A 53 -13.58 -31.69 -37.80
N ALA A 54 -13.34 -30.82 -36.83
CA ALA A 54 -12.05 -30.14 -36.67
C ALA A 54 -11.69 -29.92 -35.20
N ILE A 55 -10.41 -30.09 -34.88
CA ILE A 55 -9.84 -29.78 -33.57
C ILE A 55 -9.23 -28.38 -33.64
N VAL A 56 -9.69 -27.51 -32.75
CA VAL A 56 -9.17 -26.15 -32.59
C VAL A 56 -8.63 -25.98 -31.18
N ALA A 57 -7.40 -25.52 -31.05
CA ALA A 57 -6.81 -25.17 -29.76
C ALA A 57 -7.08 -23.72 -29.40
N LEU A 58 -7.34 -23.48 -28.12
CA LEU A 58 -7.43 -22.17 -27.50
C LEU A 58 -6.27 -22.00 -26.51
N GLY A 59 -6.25 -20.87 -25.81
CA GLY A 59 -5.37 -20.69 -24.65
C GLY A 59 -3.88 -20.82 -24.97
N GLY A 60 -3.14 -21.49 -24.09
CA GLY A 60 -1.68 -21.65 -24.22
C GLY A 60 -1.28 -22.40 -25.50
N LEU A 61 -2.00 -23.47 -25.85
CA LEU A 61 -1.73 -24.22 -27.08
C LEU A 61 -2.10 -23.41 -28.32
N GLY A 62 -3.24 -22.70 -28.31
CA GLY A 62 -3.65 -21.81 -29.40
C GLY A 62 -2.60 -20.75 -29.73
N ARG A 63 -2.03 -20.11 -28.70
CA ARG A 63 -0.96 -19.11 -28.82
C ARG A 63 0.45 -19.66 -29.01
N ARG A 64 0.64 -20.99 -29.00
CA ARG A 64 1.97 -21.64 -28.99
C ARG A 64 2.85 -21.24 -27.79
N GLU A 65 2.20 -21.01 -26.66
CA GLU A 65 2.78 -20.63 -25.37
C GLU A 65 2.48 -21.72 -24.32
N MET A 66 2.64 -23.01 -24.68
CA MET A 66 2.25 -24.12 -23.79
C MET A 66 3.25 -24.28 -22.65
N LEU A 67 2.80 -24.12 -21.39
CA LEU A 67 3.66 -24.30 -20.21
C LEU A 67 3.63 -25.75 -19.72
N PRO A 68 4.67 -26.19 -18.97
CA PRO A 68 4.61 -27.41 -18.16
C PRO A 68 3.34 -27.45 -17.32
N HIS A 69 2.74 -28.62 -17.17
CA HIS A 69 1.52 -28.82 -16.37
C HIS A 69 0.31 -27.96 -16.77
N SER A 70 0.33 -27.25 -17.90
CA SER A 70 -0.85 -26.49 -18.35
C SER A 70 -1.93 -27.40 -18.92
N ASP A 71 -3.16 -26.94 -18.78
CA ASP A 71 -4.35 -27.61 -19.31
C ASP A 71 -4.37 -27.49 -20.83
N LEU A 72 -5.02 -28.46 -21.48
CA LEU A 72 -5.36 -28.36 -22.89
C LEU A 72 -6.73 -27.69 -23.01
N ASP A 73 -6.81 -26.57 -23.72
CA ASP A 73 -8.07 -25.89 -24.02
C ASP A 73 -8.47 -26.21 -25.47
N LEU A 74 -9.45 -27.09 -25.70
CA LEU A 74 -9.79 -27.62 -27.02
C LEU A 74 -11.26 -27.42 -27.40
N VAL A 75 -11.51 -27.12 -28.67
CA VAL A 75 -12.85 -27.15 -29.26
C VAL A 75 -12.86 -28.22 -30.34
N LEU A 76 -13.74 -29.21 -30.20
CA LEU A 76 -14.09 -30.12 -31.28
C LEU A 76 -15.27 -29.52 -32.03
N LEU A 77 -14.97 -28.96 -33.20
CA LEU A 77 -15.97 -28.49 -34.15
C LEU A 77 -16.53 -29.67 -34.92
N HIS A 78 -17.83 -29.62 -35.21
CA HIS A 78 -18.50 -30.56 -36.10
C HIS A 78 -19.51 -29.85 -36.99
N ASP A 79 -19.82 -30.49 -38.13
CA ASP A 79 -20.93 -30.10 -38.99
C ASP A 79 -22.30 -30.40 -38.34
N ASP A 80 -23.32 -29.64 -38.73
CA ASP A 80 -24.69 -29.80 -38.22
C ASP A 80 -25.33 -31.15 -38.62
N ASN A 81 -24.78 -31.82 -39.64
CA ASN A 81 -25.34 -33.04 -40.22
C ASN A 81 -24.72 -34.34 -39.66
N ILE A 82 -23.88 -34.25 -38.64
CA ILE A 82 -23.25 -35.41 -38.00
C ILE A 82 -24.26 -36.11 -37.08
N ALA A 83 -24.39 -37.44 -37.23
CA ALA A 83 -25.24 -38.25 -36.36
C ALA A 83 -24.75 -38.21 -34.89
N PRO A 84 -25.64 -38.08 -33.89
CA PRO A 84 -25.25 -37.99 -32.47
C PRO A 84 -24.36 -39.16 -31.97
N GLU A 85 -24.56 -40.35 -32.52
CA GLU A 85 -23.79 -41.55 -32.19
C GLU A 85 -22.34 -41.41 -32.68
N THR A 86 -22.15 -40.99 -33.93
CA THR A 86 -20.83 -40.73 -34.51
C THR A 86 -20.11 -39.59 -33.81
N LEU A 87 -20.83 -38.50 -33.48
CA LEU A 87 -20.29 -37.39 -32.70
C LEU A 87 -19.76 -37.87 -31.34
N SER A 88 -20.56 -38.68 -30.65
CA SER A 88 -20.20 -39.24 -29.34
C SER A 88 -19.01 -40.18 -29.45
N GLU A 89 -18.96 -41.04 -30.47
CA GLU A 89 -17.85 -41.97 -30.72
C GLU A 89 -16.53 -41.22 -30.95
N VAL A 90 -16.52 -40.23 -31.85
CA VAL A 90 -15.34 -39.41 -32.17
C VAL A 90 -14.88 -38.59 -30.97
N ALA A 91 -15.81 -37.91 -30.28
CA ALA A 91 -15.51 -37.12 -29.09
C ALA A 91 -14.90 -37.99 -27.98
N ASN A 92 -15.54 -39.12 -27.68
CA ASN A 92 -15.06 -40.05 -26.66
C ASN A 92 -13.69 -40.65 -27.02
N GLY A 93 -13.47 -40.97 -28.30
CA GLY A 93 -12.18 -41.46 -28.79
C GLY A 93 -11.03 -40.46 -28.64
N LEU A 94 -11.34 -39.15 -28.59
CA LEU A 94 -10.36 -38.09 -28.38
C LEU A 94 -10.16 -37.76 -26.89
N TRP A 95 -11.25 -37.70 -26.10
CA TRP A 95 -11.21 -37.22 -24.71
C TRP A 95 -10.81 -38.28 -23.69
N TYR A 96 -11.36 -39.49 -23.76
CA TYR A 96 -11.05 -40.54 -22.77
C TYR A 96 -9.56 -40.84 -22.66
N PRO A 97 -8.78 -40.96 -23.77
CA PRO A 97 -7.35 -41.16 -23.65
C PRO A 97 -6.64 -40.06 -22.85
N LEU A 98 -7.03 -38.79 -23.02
CA LEU A 98 -6.45 -37.68 -22.27
C LEU A 98 -6.81 -37.76 -20.78
N TRP A 99 -8.07 -38.05 -20.45
CA TRP A 99 -8.52 -38.21 -19.06
C TRP A 99 -7.90 -39.42 -18.37
N ASP A 100 -7.83 -40.56 -19.05
CA ASP A 100 -7.22 -41.79 -18.52
C ASP A 100 -5.73 -41.61 -18.24
N ALA A 101 -5.06 -40.76 -19.03
CA ALA A 101 -3.67 -40.36 -18.79
C ALA A 101 -3.52 -39.21 -17.77
N ASN A 102 -4.62 -38.78 -17.12
CA ASN A 102 -4.67 -37.69 -16.16
C ASN A 102 -4.14 -36.36 -16.72
N ILE A 103 -4.32 -36.13 -18.04
CA ILE A 103 -4.04 -34.85 -18.68
C ILE A 103 -5.26 -33.95 -18.48
N ARG A 104 -5.03 -32.79 -17.88
CA ARG A 104 -6.09 -31.79 -17.69
C ARG A 104 -6.53 -31.20 -19.02
N LEU A 105 -7.84 -31.16 -19.19
CA LEU A 105 -8.52 -30.80 -20.44
C LEU A 105 -9.74 -29.95 -20.12
N ASP A 106 -9.74 -28.71 -20.59
CA ASP A 106 -10.95 -27.92 -20.80
C ASP A 106 -11.37 -28.10 -22.25
N HIS A 107 -12.59 -28.57 -22.48
CA HIS A 107 -13.04 -28.87 -23.84
C HIS A 107 -14.50 -28.50 -24.07
N SER A 108 -14.83 -28.24 -25.33
CA SER A 108 -16.21 -28.15 -25.77
C SER A 108 -16.40 -28.80 -27.13
N VAL A 109 -17.59 -29.37 -27.34
CA VAL A 109 -18.03 -29.96 -28.60
C VAL A 109 -19.15 -29.08 -29.12
N ARG A 110 -18.94 -28.42 -30.26
CA ARG A 110 -19.83 -27.34 -30.74
C ARG A 110 -19.87 -27.27 -32.25
N THR A 111 -20.98 -26.81 -32.78
CA THR A 111 -21.04 -26.31 -34.17
C THR A 111 -20.36 -24.94 -34.26
N VAL A 112 -20.13 -24.45 -35.49
CA VAL A 112 -19.66 -23.08 -35.70
C VAL A 112 -20.69 -22.07 -35.16
N ALA A 113 -21.99 -22.33 -35.37
CA ALA A 113 -23.07 -21.45 -34.91
C ALA A 113 -23.12 -21.36 -33.37
N ASP A 114 -22.99 -22.48 -32.66
CA ASP A 114 -22.98 -22.51 -31.19
C ASP A 114 -21.76 -21.77 -30.63
N THR A 115 -20.61 -21.92 -31.28
CA THR A 115 -19.37 -21.24 -30.88
C THR A 115 -19.52 -19.72 -31.00
N LEU A 116 -20.10 -19.23 -32.11
CA LEU A 116 -20.38 -17.81 -32.31
C LEU A 116 -21.47 -17.30 -31.36
N HIS A 117 -22.44 -18.13 -30.99
CA HIS A 117 -23.47 -17.76 -30.01
C HIS A 117 -22.85 -17.48 -28.64
N VAL A 118 -22.01 -18.40 -28.15
CA VAL A 118 -21.32 -18.25 -26.85
C VAL A 118 -20.33 -17.08 -26.86
N ALA A 119 -19.55 -16.92 -27.93
CA ALA A 119 -18.66 -15.77 -28.09
C ALA A 119 -19.43 -14.44 -28.05
N GLY A 120 -20.66 -14.42 -28.57
CA GLY A 120 -21.54 -13.25 -28.54
C GLY A 120 -22.11 -12.92 -27.15
N GLN A 121 -22.19 -13.89 -26.24
CA GLN A 121 -22.82 -13.71 -24.92
C GLN A 121 -21.80 -13.49 -23.81
N GLU A 122 -20.67 -14.20 -23.82
CA GLU A 122 -19.72 -14.21 -22.70
C GLU A 122 -18.37 -13.59 -23.06
N MET A 123 -17.96 -12.54 -22.33
CA MET A 123 -16.71 -11.82 -22.57
C MET A 123 -15.46 -12.72 -22.41
N SER A 124 -15.45 -13.59 -21.40
CA SER A 124 -14.36 -14.54 -21.16
C SER A 124 -14.19 -15.53 -22.31
N ALA A 125 -15.29 -16.07 -22.82
CA ALA A 125 -15.29 -16.99 -23.96
C ALA A 125 -14.86 -16.29 -25.24
N ALA A 126 -15.36 -15.08 -25.50
CA ALA A 126 -14.96 -14.26 -26.64
C ALA A 126 -13.44 -14.04 -26.65
N LEU A 127 -12.85 -13.61 -25.53
CA LEU A 127 -11.41 -13.39 -25.41
C LEU A 127 -10.60 -14.68 -25.63
N ALA A 128 -11.05 -15.82 -25.09
CA ALA A 128 -10.38 -17.10 -25.28
C ALA A 128 -10.41 -17.57 -26.75
N LEU A 129 -11.54 -17.36 -27.44
CA LEU A 129 -11.73 -17.76 -28.84
C LEU A 129 -10.94 -16.88 -29.84
N LEU A 130 -10.49 -15.69 -29.44
CA LEU A 130 -9.62 -14.87 -30.30
C LEU A 130 -8.23 -15.49 -30.52
N ASP A 131 -7.80 -16.35 -29.57
CA ASP A 131 -6.55 -17.11 -29.61
C ASP A 131 -6.70 -18.45 -30.37
N ALA A 132 -7.86 -18.70 -30.99
CA ALA A 132 -8.15 -19.96 -31.65
C ALA A 132 -7.20 -20.27 -32.81
N ARG A 133 -6.70 -21.51 -32.84
CA ARG A 133 -5.81 -22.03 -33.88
C ARG A 133 -6.20 -23.45 -34.27
N HIS A 134 -6.29 -23.70 -35.57
CA HIS A 134 -6.52 -25.03 -36.12
C HIS A 134 -5.38 -26.01 -35.75
N ILE A 135 -5.74 -27.23 -35.37
CA ILE A 135 -4.79 -28.32 -35.03
C ILE A 135 -4.92 -29.49 -36.01
N ALA A 136 -6.14 -29.97 -36.26
CA ALA A 136 -6.37 -31.13 -37.14
C ALA A 136 -7.82 -31.17 -37.66
N GLY A 137 -8.06 -31.94 -38.74
CA GLY A 137 -9.38 -32.13 -39.35
C GLY A 137 -9.72 -31.11 -40.43
N ASP A 138 -11.00 -30.82 -40.61
CA ASP A 138 -11.48 -29.90 -41.64
C ASP A 138 -11.02 -28.44 -41.37
N ALA A 139 -10.07 -27.98 -42.18
CA ALA A 139 -9.53 -26.64 -42.09
C ALA A 139 -10.54 -25.55 -42.47
N GLN A 140 -11.55 -25.86 -43.29
CA GLN A 140 -12.61 -24.92 -43.66
C GLN A 140 -13.50 -24.63 -42.46
N LEU A 141 -13.92 -25.66 -41.72
CA LEU A 141 -14.69 -25.50 -40.47
C LEU A 141 -13.96 -24.60 -39.47
N SER A 142 -12.67 -24.86 -39.27
CA SER A 142 -11.84 -24.05 -38.37
C SER A 142 -11.72 -22.61 -38.85
N SER A 143 -11.51 -22.40 -40.16
CA SER A 143 -11.39 -21.07 -40.77
C SER A 143 -12.69 -20.28 -40.68
N LEU A 144 -13.85 -20.92 -40.87
CA LEU A 144 -15.17 -20.32 -40.71
C LEU A 144 -15.40 -19.87 -39.27
N MET A 145 -15.07 -20.72 -38.28
CA MET A 145 -15.20 -20.36 -36.87
C MET A 145 -14.27 -19.20 -36.48
N ILE A 146 -12.96 -19.32 -36.77
CA ILE A 146 -11.97 -18.30 -36.42
C ILE A 146 -12.29 -16.95 -37.10
N GLY A 147 -12.65 -16.99 -38.39
CA GLY A 147 -13.06 -15.81 -39.15
C GLY A 147 -14.33 -15.18 -38.57
N GLY A 148 -15.34 -16.00 -38.28
CA GLY A 148 -16.61 -15.57 -37.70
C GLY A 148 -16.43 -14.92 -36.32
N VAL A 149 -15.67 -15.53 -35.41
CA VAL A 149 -15.39 -14.97 -34.08
C VAL A 149 -14.70 -13.61 -34.20
N ARG A 150 -13.66 -13.51 -35.05
CA ARG A 150 -12.93 -12.23 -35.25
C ARG A 150 -13.82 -11.14 -35.86
N GLN A 151 -14.70 -11.50 -36.79
CA GLN A 151 -15.66 -10.56 -37.38
C GLN A 151 -16.72 -10.12 -36.37
N GLN A 152 -17.25 -11.05 -35.58
CA GLN A 152 -18.21 -10.78 -34.51
C GLN A 152 -17.59 -9.86 -33.46
N TRP A 153 -16.38 -10.16 -33.00
CA TRP A 153 -15.63 -9.33 -32.07
C TRP A 153 -15.48 -7.89 -32.59
N ARG A 154 -14.97 -7.72 -33.82
CA ARG A 154 -14.81 -6.40 -34.47
C ARG A 154 -16.09 -5.59 -34.57
N SER A 155 -17.22 -6.26 -34.82
CA SER A 155 -18.51 -5.59 -34.97
C SER A 155 -19.14 -5.22 -33.62
N GLN A 156 -19.02 -6.08 -32.61
CA GLN A 156 -19.72 -5.93 -31.33
C GLN A 156 -18.92 -5.19 -30.26
N ILE A 157 -17.59 -5.29 -30.25
CA ILE A 157 -16.78 -4.78 -29.14
C ILE A 157 -16.90 -3.26 -28.97
N ARG A 158 -17.13 -2.52 -30.06
CA ARG A 158 -17.35 -1.07 -30.02
C ARG A 158 -18.57 -0.67 -29.19
N THR A 159 -19.57 -1.56 -29.06
CA THR A 159 -20.73 -1.35 -28.19
C THR A 159 -20.60 -1.98 -26.81
N ARG A 160 -19.60 -2.85 -26.61
CA ARG A 160 -19.35 -3.61 -25.38
C ARG A 160 -18.04 -3.20 -24.69
N LEU A 161 -17.43 -2.07 -25.08
CA LEU A 161 -16.14 -1.64 -24.52
C LEU A 161 -16.23 -1.42 -23.00
N ASP A 162 -17.33 -0.83 -22.52
CA ASP A 162 -17.53 -0.62 -21.08
C ASP A 162 -17.61 -1.94 -20.31
N GLU A 163 -18.24 -2.96 -20.89
CA GLU A 163 -18.29 -4.31 -20.34
C GLU A 163 -16.89 -4.94 -20.26
N LEU A 164 -16.07 -4.77 -21.30
CA LEU A 164 -14.67 -5.23 -21.32
C LEU A 164 -13.82 -4.53 -20.25
N ILE A 165 -14.01 -3.21 -20.08
CA ILE A 165 -13.33 -2.42 -19.06
C ILE A 165 -13.72 -2.90 -17.66
N GLU A 166 -15.01 -3.10 -17.39
CA GLU A 166 -15.44 -3.56 -16.06
C GLU A 166 -15.04 -5.01 -15.79
N TYR A 167 -15.07 -5.90 -16.79
CA TYR A 167 -14.50 -7.25 -16.68
C TYR A 167 -13.02 -7.21 -16.30
N THR A 168 -12.25 -6.33 -16.93
CA THR A 168 -10.81 -6.13 -16.67
C THR A 168 -10.56 -5.59 -15.26
N LYS A 169 -11.25 -4.53 -14.85
CA LYS A 169 -11.12 -3.97 -13.49
C LYS A 169 -11.56 -4.95 -12.41
N ALA A 170 -12.63 -5.72 -12.65
CA ALA A 170 -13.09 -6.74 -11.71
C ALA A 170 -12.02 -7.82 -11.48
N ARG A 171 -11.30 -8.21 -12.53
CA ARG A 171 -10.13 -9.09 -12.40
C ARG A 171 -9.02 -8.45 -11.57
N TRP A 172 -8.65 -7.20 -11.84
CA TRP A 172 -7.60 -6.51 -11.07
C TRP A 172 -7.94 -6.37 -9.58
N ARG A 173 -9.21 -6.09 -9.23
CA ARG A 173 -9.63 -6.02 -7.82
C ARG A 173 -9.44 -7.34 -7.07
N ARG A 174 -9.57 -8.49 -7.76
CA ARG A 174 -9.37 -9.82 -7.16
C ARG A 174 -7.89 -10.21 -7.08
N SER A 175 -7.15 -10.04 -8.18
CA SER A 175 -5.76 -10.52 -8.30
C SER A 175 -4.69 -9.49 -7.89
N GLY A 176 -5.06 -8.21 -7.79
CA GLY A 176 -4.15 -7.10 -7.51
C GLY A 176 -3.20 -6.75 -8.65
N GLU A 177 -2.16 -5.97 -8.34
CA GLU A 177 -1.15 -5.51 -9.31
C GLU A 177 0.17 -6.25 -9.10
N ILE A 178 0.80 -6.72 -10.19
CA ILE A 178 2.02 -7.52 -10.10
C ILE A 178 3.18 -6.69 -9.53
N ALA A 179 3.33 -5.44 -9.99
CA ALA A 179 4.45 -4.56 -9.64
C ALA A 179 4.52 -4.15 -8.15
N HIS A 180 3.42 -4.31 -7.41
CA HIS A 180 3.27 -3.82 -6.04
C HIS A 180 2.83 -4.93 -5.07
N ARG A 181 3.08 -6.20 -5.44
CA ARG A 181 2.80 -7.37 -4.60
C ARG A 181 4.05 -8.20 -4.42
N ALA A 182 4.32 -8.59 -3.18
CA ALA A 182 5.38 -9.54 -2.85
C ALA A 182 5.14 -10.93 -3.45
N GLU A 183 3.87 -11.36 -3.53
CA GLU A 183 3.47 -12.64 -4.11
C GLU A 183 2.44 -12.44 -5.23
N PRO A 184 2.88 -12.04 -6.43
CA PRO A 184 2.00 -11.62 -7.51
C PRO A 184 1.36 -12.80 -8.25
N ASP A 185 0.15 -12.57 -8.79
CA ASP A 185 -0.52 -13.45 -9.75
C ASP A 185 -0.09 -13.07 -11.18
N LEU A 186 0.77 -13.88 -11.79
CA LEU A 186 1.39 -13.62 -13.09
C LEU A 186 0.40 -13.70 -14.28
N LYS A 187 -0.74 -14.36 -14.08
CA LYS A 187 -1.74 -14.57 -15.14
C LYS A 187 -2.81 -13.49 -15.08
N SER A 188 -3.43 -13.31 -13.92
CA SER A 188 -4.62 -12.49 -13.75
C SER A 188 -4.34 -11.14 -13.08
N GLY A 189 -3.17 -10.93 -12.48
CA GLY A 189 -2.79 -9.62 -11.93
C GLY A 189 -2.73 -8.52 -12.99
N ARG A 190 -2.85 -7.25 -12.57
CA ARG A 190 -2.62 -6.09 -13.44
C ARG A 190 -1.17 -6.10 -13.91
N GLY A 191 -0.99 -6.00 -15.23
CA GLY A 191 0.31 -6.17 -15.89
C GLY A 191 0.64 -7.63 -16.25
N GLY A 192 -0.30 -8.56 -16.05
CA GLY A 192 -0.11 -9.98 -16.30
C GLY A 192 -0.53 -10.45 -17.70
N LEU A 193 -0.50 -11.77 -17.92
CA LEU A 193 -0.79 -12.36 -19.23
C LEU A 193 -2.21 -12.08 -19.76
N ARG A 194 -3.21 -11.93 -18.87
CA ARG A 194 -4.57 -11.55 -19.27
C ARG A 194 -4.67 -10.10 -19.75
N ASP A 195 -3.76 -9.22 -19.34
CA ASP A 195 -3.66 -7.86 -19.87
C ASP A 195 -3.04 -7.84 -21.27
N VAL A 196 -2.07 -8.73 -21.53
CA VAL A 196 -1.56 -8.96 -22.90
C VAL A 196 -2.67 -9.48 -23.82
N GLN A 197 -3.50 -10.41 -23.34
CA GLN A 197 -4.66 -10.91 -24.09
C GLN A 197 -5.66 -9.78 -24.41
N LEU A 198 -5.93 -8.89 -23.45
CA LEU A 198 -6.75 -7.70 -23.65
C LEU A 198 -6.17 -6.80 -24.76
N LEU A 199 -4.87 -6.50 -24.70
CA LEU A 199 -4.19 -5.65 -25.68
C LEU A 199 -4.27 -6.23 -27.10
N ARG A 200 -4.00 -7.53 -27.25
CA ARG A 200 -4.18 -8.25 -28.52
C ARG A 200 -5.62 -8.23 -29.00
N ALA A 201 -6.60 -8.37 -28.10
CA ALA A 201 -8.02 -8.31 -28.46
C ALA A 201 -8.42 -6.91 -28.99
N LEU A 202 -7.90 -5.83 -28.40
CA LEU A 202 -8.10 -4.46 -28.91
C LEU A 202 -7.45 -4.27 -30.29
N ALA A 203 -6.26 -4.85 -30.50
CA ALA A 203 -5.56 -4.80 -31.78
C ALA A 203 -6.32 -5.57 -32.88
N ILE A 204 -6.85 -6.77 -32.57
CA ILE A 204 -7.71 -7.54 -33.49
C ILE A 204 -8.94 -6.72 -33.88
N ALA A 205 -9.51 -5.95 -32.95
CA ALA A 205 -10.63 -5.06 -33.18
C ALA A 205 -10.29 -3.80 -34.00
N GLN A 206 -9.01 -3.54 -34.28
CA GLN A 206 -8.50 -2.31 -34.90
C GLN A 206 -8.90 -1.05 -34.11
N LEU A 207 -8.88 -1.17 -32.78
CA LEU A 207 -9.13 -0.06 -31.85
C LEU A 207 -7.82 0.57 -31.33
N THR A 208 -6.69 -0.06 -31.63
CA THR A 208 -5.33 0.36 -31.26
C THR A 208 -4.41 0.21 -32.47
N ASP A 209 -3.30 0.93 -32.47
CA ASP A 209 -2.30 0.83 -33.53
C ASP A 209 -1.55 -0.50 -33.47
N SER A 210 -1.20 -1.05 -34.64
CA SER A 210 -0.43 -2.29 -34.76
C SER A 210 0.98 -2.20 -34.15
N GLY A 211 1.50 -0.99 -33.95
CA GLY A 211 2.78 -0.76 -33.28
C GLY A 211 2.74 -0.96 -31.76
N LEU A 212 1.56 -0.98 -31.13
CA LEU A 212 1.42 -1.11 -29.68
C LEU A 212 1.92 -2.47 -29.17
N GLU A 213 1.80 -3.55 -29.96
CA GLU A 213 2.27 -4.88 -29.54
C GLU A 213 3.77 -4.90 -29.25
N LYS A 214 4.55 -4.21 -30.08
CA LYS A 214 6.00 -4.09 -29.91
C LYS A 214 6.41 -3.40 -28.61
N SER A 215 5.55 -2.58 -28.00
CA SER A 215 5.87 -1.89 -26.75
C SER A 215 5.86 -2.80 -25.53
N PHE A 216 5.25 -4.00 -25.63
CA PHE A 216 5.14 -4.93 -24.51
C PHE A 216 5.60 -6.37 -24.80
N ASP A 217 6.02 -6.71 -26.02
CA ASP A 217 6.48 -8.07 -26.38
C ASP A 217 7.62 -8.60 -25.47
N GLY A 218 8.59 -7.74 -25.15
CA GLY A 218 9.68 -8.09 -24.23
C GLY A 218 9.17 -8.38 -22.82
N ALA A 219 8.26 -7.53 -22.31
CA ALA A 219 7.63 -7.71 -21.02
C ALA A 219 6.75 -8.97 -20.95
N HIS A 220 6.00 -9.24 -22.02
CA HIS A 220 5.19 -10.46 -22.16
C HIS A 220 6.06 -11.72 -22.09
N SER A 221 7.20 -11.72 -22.80
CA SER A 221 8.16 -12.82 -22.79
C SER A 221 8.74 -13.07 -21.39
N VAL A 222 9.09 -12.00 -20.66
CA VAL A 222 9.57 -12.09 -19.27
C VAL A 222 8.53 -12.76 -18.37
N ILE A 223 7.28 -12.30 -18.39
CA ILE A 223 6.21 -12.88 -17.55
C ILE A 223 5.97 -14.35 -17.92
N LEU A 224 6.02 -14.69 -19.21
CA LEU A 224 5.90 -16.08 -19.67
C LEU A 224 7.06 -16.97 -19.19
N ASP A 225 8.29 -16.48 -19.26
CA ASP A 225 9.49 -17.21 -18.82
C ASP A 225 9.43 -17.49 -17.32
N VAL A 226 9.11 -16.47 -16.52
CA VAL A 226 8.94 -16.64 -15.06
C VAL A 226 7.81 -17.63 -14.75
N ARG A 227 6.67 -17.53 -15.44
CA ARG A 227 5.55 -18.46 -15.22
C ARG A 227 5.88 -19.89 -15.65
N THR A 228 6.70 -20.07 -16.69
CA THR A 228 7.18 -21.38 -17.15
C THR A 228 8.02 -22.05 -16.08
N GLU A 229 8.98 -21.31 -15.51
CA GLU A 229 9.83 -21.80 -14.45
C GLU A 229 9.06 -22.02 -13.14
N LEU A 230 8.08 -21.17 -12.82
CA LEU A 230 7.18 -21.38 -11.68
C LEU A 230 6.46 -22.72 -11.76
N HIS A 231 5.93 -23.09 -12.93
CA HIS A 231 5.28 -24.38 -13.11
C HIS A 231 6.26 -25.55 -12.97
N ARG A 232 7.50 -25.39 -13.47
CA ARG A 232 8.55 -26.42 -13.39
C ARG A 232 8.99 -26.65 -11.94
N VAL A 233 9.32 -25.58 -11.23
CA VAL A 233 9.77 -25.61 -9.83
C VAL A 233 8.65 -26.09 -8.89
N ALA A 234 7.41 -25.62 -9.11
CA ALA A 234 6.27 -26.06 -8.29
C ALA A 234 5.80 -27.49 -8.60
N GLY A 235 6.18 -28.06 -9.76
CA GLY A 235 5.74 -29.36 -10.23
C GLY A 235 4.24 -29.45 -10.55
N ARG A 236 3.57 -28.30 -10.69
CA ARG A 236 2.13 -28.17 -10.95
C ARG A 236 1.82 -26.82 -11.56
N ASP A 237 0.59 -26.65 -12.03
CA ASP A 237 0.10 -25.33 -12.41
C ASP A 237 0.04 -24.41 -11.19
N ARG A 238 0.58 -23.21 -11.37
CA ARG A 238 0.49 -22.17 -10.37
C ARG A 238 0.70 -20.82 -11.02
N ASP A 239 -0.25 -19.93 -10.78
CA ASP A 239 -0.18 -18.56 -11.31
C ASP A 239 0.37 -17.55 -10.28
N GLN A 240 0.33 -17.89 -8.97
CA GLN A 240 0.86 -17.05 -7.91
C GLN A 240 2.33 -17.40 -7.60
N LEU A 241 3.21 -16.41 -7.77
CA LEU A 241 4.63 -16.53 -7.44
C LEU A 241 4.83 -16.33 -5.93
N LEU A 242 4.97 -17.44 -5.19
CA LEU A 242 5.29 -17.39 -3.76
C LEU A 242 6.78 -17.13 -3.54
N ALA A 243 7.12 -16.45 -2.44
CA ALA A 243 8.50 -16.07 -2.15
C ALA A 243 9.47 -17.27 -2.10
N GLN A 244 8.99 -18.44 -1.67
CA GLN A 244 9.77 -19.68 -1.60
C GLN A 244 10.30 -20.20 -2.94
N PHE A 245 9.68 -19.81 -4.07
CA PHE A 245 10.11 -20.26 -5.40
C PHE A 245 11.03 -19.25 -6.09
N ALA A 246 11.12 -18.02 -5.57
CA ALA A 246 11.73 -16.90 -6.27
C ALA A 246 13.24 -17.11 -6.52
N ASP A 247 13.98 -17.62 -5.53
CA ASP A 247 15.43 -17.83 -5.67
C ASP A 247 15.76 -18.93 -6.69
N GLU A 248 14.97 -20.02 -6.73
CA GLU A 248 15.16 -21.12 -7.70
C GLU A 248 14.82 -20.69 -9.13
N ILE A 249 13.73 -19.91 -9.30
CA ILE A 249 13.35 -19.34 -10.60
C ILE A 249 14.39 -18.32 -11.06
N GLY A 250 14.87 -17.45 -10.16
CA GLY A 250 15.93 -16.48 -10.44
C GLY A 250 17.21 -17.15 -10.94
N ALA A 251 17.61 -18.27 -10.30
CA ALA A 251 18.74 -19.09 -10.73
C ALA A 251 18.50 -19.76 -12.09
N ALA A 252 17.32 -20.33 -12.32
CA ALA A 252 16.96 -20.98 -13.59
C ALA A 252 17.01 -20.01 -14.78
N LEU A 253 16.55 -18.77 -14.58
CA LEU A 253 16.53 -17.71 -15.59
C LEU A 253 17.83 -16.89 -15.64
N ARG A 254 18.79 -17.15 -14.74
CA ARG A 254 20.06 -16.41 -14.62
C ARG A 254 19.87 -14.91 -14.35
N ILE A 255 18.85 -14.55 -13.57
CA ILE A 255 18.50 -13.16 -13.23
C ILE A 255 19.24 -12.69 -11.98
N GLY A 256 19.56 -13.60 -11.05
CA GLY A 256 20.16 -13.27 -9.76
C GLY A 256 19.31 -13.79 -8.61
N ASP A 257 19.17 -13.00 -7.56
CA ASP A 257 18.38 -13.36 -6.38
C ASP A 257 16.89 -13.02 -6.55
N ARG A 258 16.07 -13.31 -5.53
CA ARG A 258 14.65 -12.97 -5.53
C ARG A 258 14.34 -11.47 -5.72
N PHE A 259 15.22 -10.56 -5.32
CA PHE A 259 15.01 -9.12 -5.48
C PHE A 259 15.30 -8.68 -6.92
N ASP A 260 16.31 -9.27 -7.57
CA ASP A 260 16.55 -9.08 -9.00
C ASP A 260 15.35 -9.59 -9.83
N LEU A 261 14.81 -10.76 -9.47
CA LEU A 261 13.60 -11.30 -10.09
C LEU A 261 12.38 -10.38 -9.88
N ALA A 262 12.16 -9.90 -8.65
CA ALA A 262 11.06 -8.98 -8.34
C ALA A 262 11.19 -7.65 -9.11
N ARG A 263 12.40 -7.12 -9.24
CA ARG A 263 12.68 -5.92 -10.05
C ARG A 263 12.35 -6.12 -11.52
N LEU A 264 12.78 -7.25 -12.11
CA LEU A 264 12.46 -7.60 -13.50
C LEU A 264 10.95 -7.75 -13.73
N LEU A 265 10.25 -8.41 -12.79
CA LEU A 265 8.80 -8.57 -12.84
C LEU A 265 8.05 -7.23 -12.73
N SER A 266 8.52 -6.34 -11.86
CA SER A 266 7.95 -4.99 -11.70
C SER A 266 8.06 -4.20 -13.00
N ASP A 267 9.23 -4.17 -13.63
CA ASP A 267 9.44 -3.44 -14.89
C ASP A 267 8.57 -4.01 -16.03
N ALA A 268 8.50 -5.34 -16.17
CA ALA A 268 7.64 -5.99 -17.16
C ALA A 268 6.15 -5.70 -16.92
N ALA A 269 5.68 -5.85 -15.67
CA ALA A 269 4.28 -5.63 -15.33
C ALA A 269 3.85 -4.17 -15.50
N ARG A 270 4.71 -3.20 -15.15
CA ARG A 270 4.43 -1.77 -15.36
C ARG A 270 4.42 -1.40 -16.83
N THR A 271 5.30 -2.00 -17.63
CA THR A 271 5.30 -1.81 -19.10
C THR A 271 3.99 -2.31 -19.73
N ILE A 272 3.50 -3.49 -19.32
CA ILE A 272 2.20 -4.01 -19.76
C ILE A 272 1.06 -3.11 -19.25
N SER A 273 1.09 -2.72 -17.98
CA SER A 273 0.05 -1.88 -17.36
C SER A 273 -0.08 -0.52 -18.04
N TYR A 274 1.05 0.14 -18.33
CA TYR A 274 1.09 1.37 -19.10
C TYR A 274 0.53 1.18 -20.52
N SER A 275 0.89 0.07 -21.18
CA SER A 275 0.37 -0.26 -22.51
C SER A 275 -1.14 -0.47 -22.48
N VAL A 276 -1.71 -1.10 -21.44
CA VAL A 276 -3.17 -1.23 -21.24
C VAL A 276 -3.83 0.13 -21.11
N ASP A 277 -3.26 1.03 -20.29
CA ASP A 277 -3.83 2.37 -20.09
C ASP A 277 -3.86 3.17 -21.40
N VAL A 278 -2.81 3.08 -22.22
CA VAL A 278 -2.77 3.67 -23.57
C VAL A 278 -3.76 2.97 -24.51
N GLY A 279 -3.81 1.64 -24.50
CA GLY A 279 -4.65 0.83 -25.38
C GLY A 279 -6.15 1.07 -25.14
N LEU A 280 -6.60 1.05 -23.89
CA LEU A 280 -7.99 1.33 -23.53
C LEU A 280 -8.41 2.75 -23.88
N ARG A 281 -7.52 3.73 -23.68
CA ARG A 281 -7.80 5.13 -24.02
C ARG A 281 -7.87 5.34 -25.53
N THR A 282 -6.94 4.77 -26.28
CA THR A 282 -6.95 4.80 -27.75
C THR A 282 -8.23 4.15 -28.29
N ALA A 283 -8.61 3.00 -27.72
CA ALA A 283 -9.86 2.33 -28.06
C ALA A 283 -11.09 3.21 -27.77
N ALA A 284 -11.17 3.82 -26.59
CA ALA A 284 -12.27 4.72 -26.24
C ALA A 284 -12.36 5.94 -27.18
N ASN A 285 -11.22 6.51 -27.57
CA ASN A 285 -11.16 7.65 -28.50
C ASN A 285 -11.50 7.28 -29.96
N SER A 286 -11.30 6.02 -30.35
CA SER A 286 -11.62 5.53 -31.69
C SER A 286 -13.14 5.30 -31.92
N ILE A 287 -13.91 5.17 -30.84
CA ILE A 287 -15.35 4.87 -30.93
C ILE A 287 -16.14 6.18 -31.16
N PRO A 288 -16.99 6.25 -32.20
CA PRO A 288 -17.80 7.43 -32.46
C PRO A 288 -18.70 7.78 -31.27
N ARG A 289 -18.61 9.03 -30.80
CA ARG A 289 -19.52 9.56 -29.79
C ARG A 289 -20.96 9.52 -30.33
N ARG A 290 -21.91 9.04 -29.51
CA ARG A 290 -23.36 8.99 -29.86
C ARG A 290 -24.13 10.14 -29.19
N GLY A 291 -25.27 10.52 -29.77
CA GLY A 291 -26.21 11.50 -29.21
C GLY A 291 -25.66 12.93 -29.15
N ILE A 292 -26.02 13.70 -28.12
CA ILE A 292 -25.62 15.11 -27.93
C ILE A 292 -24.09 15.27 -27.88
N SER A 293 -23.36 14.22 -27.48
CA SER A 293 -21.90 14.18 -27.44
C SER A 293 -21.26 14.19 -28.84
N ALA A 294 -21.96 13.72 -29.88
CA ALA A 294 -21.51 13.79 -31.27
C ALA A 294 -21.48 15.23 -31.82
N LEU A 295 -22.31 16.12 -31.26
CA LEU A 295 -22.37 17.54 -31.64
C LEU A 295 -21.23 18.35 -31.02
N ARG A 296 -20.53 17.82 -30.01
CA ARG A 296 -19.35 18.48 -29.41
C ARG A 296 -18.13 18.22 -30.28
N ARG A 297 -17.76 19.21 -31.10
CA ARG A 297 -16.47 19.23 -31.81
C ARG A 297 -15.31 19.11 -30.83
N THR A 298 -14.35 18.24 -31.15
CA THR A 298 -13.08 18.14 -30.43
C THR A 298 -12.21 19.36 -30.74
N VAL A 299 -12.37 20.42 -29.96
CA VAL A 299 -11.61 21.67 -30.11
C VAL A 299 -10.26 21.52 -29.40
N ARG A 300 -9.18 21.98 -30.04
CA ARG A 300 -7.88 22.10 -29.39
C ARG A 300 -7.93 23.28 -28.42
N ARG A 301 -7.67 23.05 -27.13
CA ARG A 301 -7.64 24.11 -26.12
C ARG A 301 -6.20 24.36 -25.70
N PRO A 302 -5.70 25.60 -25.74
CA PRO A 302 -4.36 25.90 -25.27
C PRO A 302 -4.26 25.61 -23.76
N LEU A 303 -3.22 24.88 -23.37
CA LEU A 303 -2.87 24.63 -21.97
C LEU A 303 -1.67 25.47 -21.57
N ASP A 304 -0.66 25.54 -22.44
CA ASP A 304 0.55 26.33 -22.28
C ASP A 304 1.19 26.63 -23.66
N GLU A 305 2.31 27.35 -23.70
CA GLU A 305 3.08 27.61 -24.92
C GLU A 305 3.55 26.29 -25.55
N GLY A 306 3.11 26.03 -26.79
CA GLY A 306 3.44 24.78 -27.49
C GLY A 306 2.66 23.55 -27.02
N VAL A 307 1.71 23.68 -26.07
CA VAL A 307 0.99 22.57 -25.46
C VAL A 307 -0.53 22.79 -25.50
N VAL A 308 -1.28 21.81 -26.00
CA VAL A 308 -2.73 21.90 -26.13
C VAL A 308 -3.44 20.62 -25.67
N GLU A 309 -4.67 20.75 -25.17
CA GLU A 309 -5.58 19.62 -25.00
C GLU A 309 -6.16 19.23 -26.36
N HIS A 310 -6.13 17.94 -26.68
CA HIS A 310 -6.86 17.39 -27.82
C HIS A 310 -7.39 15.99 -27.49
N ALA A 311 -8.68 15.77 -27.72
CA ALA A 311 -9.34 14.47 -27.48
C ALA A 311 -9.16 13.91 -26.05
N GLY A 312 -9.08 14.80 -25.04
CA GLY A 312 -8.86 14.40 -23.65
C GLY A 312 -7.41 14.01 -23.34
N GLU A 313 -6.45 14.40 -24.19
CA GLU A 313 -5.02 14.16 -23.98
C GLU A 313 -4.23 15.46 -24.13
N VAL A 314 -3.06 15.52 -23.49
CA VAL A 314 -2.07 16.57 -23.71
C VAL A 314 -1.27 16.25 -24.97
N VAL A 315 -1.33 17.18 -25.93
CA VAL A 315 -0.64 17.07 -27.22
C VAL A 315 0.18 18.32 -27.53
N LEU A 316 1.18 18.16 -28.40
CA LEU A 316 1.94 19.30 -28.91
C LEU A 316 1.08 20.19 -29.82
N ALA A 317 1.27 21.51 -29.69
CA ALA A 317 0.73 22.49 -30.64
C ALA A 317 1.35 22.27 -32.04
N ARG A 318 0.69 22.77 -33.09
CA ARG A 318 1.15 22.56 -34.49
C ARG A 318 2.48 23.26 -34.79
N ASP A 319 2.71 24.37 -34.11
CA ASP A 319 3.87 25.24 -34.21
C ASP A 319 4.94 24.92 -33.17
N ALA A 320 4.70 23.98 -32.25
CA ALA A 320 5.72 23.50 -31.32
C ALA A 320 6.94 22.95 -32.09
N ARG A 321 8.13 23.17 -31.52
CA ARG A 321 9.42 22.73 -32.06
C ARG A 321 10.21 22.01 -30.97
N PRO A 322 9.89 20.74 -30.65
CA PRO A 322 10.56 19.96 -29.61
C PRO A 322 12.07 19.98 -29.70
N GLU A 323 12.61 19.93 -30.92
CA GLU A 323 14.04 19.93 -31.21
C GLU A 323 14.77 21.23 -30.84
N ARG A 324 14.03 22.31 -30.53
CA ARG A 324 14.59 23.61 -30.13
C ARG A 324 14.23 24.04 -28.71
N ASP A 325 13.30 23.35 -28.06
CA ASP A 325 12.80 23.69 -26.72
C ASP A 325 13.02 22.53 -25.74
N PRO A 326 14.16 22.47 -25.03
CA PRO A 326 14.43 21.42 -24.05
C PRO A 326 13.47 21.46 -22.84
N SER A 327 12.87 22.61 -22.53
CA SER A 327 11.95 22.77 -21.41
C SER A 327 10.56 22.19 -21.73
N LEU A 328 10.26 21.91 -23.00
CA LEU A 328 8.96 21.41 -23.43
C LEU A 328 8.56 20.09 -22.78
N ILE A 329 9.53 19.24 -22.42
CA ILE A 329 9.26 17.98 -21.69
C ILE A 329 8.55 18.28 -20.36
N LEU A 330 9.12 19.19 -19.56
CA LEU A 330 8.58 19.54 -18.25
C LEU A 330 7.31 20.38 -18.38
N ARG A 331 7.19 21.25 -19.38
CA ARG A 331 5.96 22.00 -19.65
C ARG A 331 4.78 21.09 -20.00
N VAL A 332 5.01 20.08 -20.85
CA VAL A 332 4.00 19.04 -21.17
C VAL A 332 3.64 18.23 -19.93
N ALA A 333 4.62 17.90 -19.10
CA ALA A 333 4.39 17.17 -17.85
C ALA A 333 3.58 17.99 -16.84
N ALA A 334 3.93 19.26 -16.62
CA ALA A 334 3.20 20.19 -15.78
C ALA A 334 1.74 20.33 -16.24
N ALA A 335 1.52 20.55 -17.54
CA ALA A 335 0.18 20.64 -18.11
C ALA A 335 -0.64 19.35 -17.90
N SER A 336 -0.01 18.17 -18.07
CA SER A 336 -0.65 16.88 -17.82
C SER A 336 -1.04 16.70 -16.35
N ALA A 337 -0.12 17.01 -15.43
CA ALA A 337 -0.37 16.86 -14.01
C ALA A 337 -1.41 17.85 -13.49
N THR A 338 -1.36 19.12 -13.89
CA THR A 338 -2.34 20.13 -13.47
C THR A 338 -3.75 19.84 -13.99
N THR A 339 -3.88 19.36 -15.24
CA THR A 339 -5.19 19.07 -15.82
C THR A 339 -5.72 17.68 -15.48
N GLY A 340 -4.85 16.77 -15.03
CA GLY A 340 -5.14 15.35 -14.88
C GLY A 340 -5.33 14.62 -16.21
N LEU A 341 -5.07 15.29 -17.34
CA LEU A 341 -5.16 14.69 -18.66
C LEU A 341 -3.87 13.94 -18.97
N PRO A 342 -3.93 12.71 -19.50
CA PRO A 342 -2.73 11.97 -19.84
C PRO A 342 -2.05 12.54 -21.09
N ILE A 343 -0.74 12.36 -21.19
CA ILE A 343 0.04 12.73 -22.37
C ILE A 343 -0.19 11.70 -23.47
N SER A 344 -0.44 12.15 -24.71
CA SER A 344 -0.60 11.23 -25.84
C SER A 344 0.72 10.50 -26.15
N ALA A 345 0.61 9.24 -26.60
CA ALA A 345 1.78 8.42 -26.94
C ALA A 345 2.65 9.05 -28.05
N SER A 346 2.03 9.72 -29.02
CA SER A 346 2.75 10.40 -30.11
C SER A 346 3.53 11.62 -29.62
N THR A 347 3.00 12.39 -28.67
CA THR A 347 3.74 13.48 -28.01
C THR A 347 4.95 12.94 -27.25
N LEU A 348 4.77 11.88 -26.46
CA LEU A 348 5.88 11.29 -25.70
C LEU A 348 6.96 10.73 -26.61
N GLY A 349 6.58 9.99 -27.67
CA GLY A 349 7.52 9.48 -28.66
C GLY A 349 8.30 10.60 -29.34
N HIS A 350 7.62 11.66 -29.80
CA HIS A 350 8.27 12.79 -30.44
C HIS A 350 9.21 13.55 -29.48
N LEU A 351 8.84 13.71 -28.21
CA LEU A 351 9.72 14.31 -27.20
C LEU A 351 10.93 13.42 -26.91
N ALA A 352 10.75 12.11 -26.79
CA ALA A 352 11.82 11.16 -26.52
C ALA A 352 12.85 11.13 -27.66
N GLU A 353 12.39 11.21 -28.91
CA GLU A 353 13.25 11.20 -30.10
C GLU A 353 13.95 12.53 -30.37
N SER A 354 13.22 13.65 -30.23
CA SER A 354 13.66 14.95 -30.77
C SER A 354 14.07 15.99 -29.74
N ALA A 355 13.55 15.94 -28.50
CA ALA A 355 13.82 17.00 -27.54
C ALA A 355 15.31 17.02 -27.15
N PRO A 356 15.98 18.18 -27.03
CA PRO A 356 17.37 18.26 -26.57
C PRO A 356 17.48 18.11 -25.04
N GLU A 357 18.69 17.82 -24.55
CA GLU A 357 18.95 17.79 -23.10
C GLU A 357 18.92 19.21 -22.52
N LEU A 358 18.42 19.32 -21.28
CA LEU A 358 18.50 20.56 -20.53
C LEU A 358 19.96 20.86 -20.17
N ARG A 359 20.43 22.05 -20.53
CA ARG A 359 21.77 22.53 -20.13
C ARG A 359 21.81 22.72 -18.62
N THR A 360 22.96 22.46 -18.01
CA THR A 360 23.20 22.71 -16.58
C THR A 360 23.85 24.08 -16.38
N PRO A 361 23.36 24.93 -15.45
CA PRO A 361 22.12 24.76 -14.68
C PRO A 361 20.87 24.88 -15.57
N TRP A 362 19.79 24.20 -15.18
CA TRP A 362 18.52 24.26 -15.91
C TRP A 362 17.98 25.69 -16.01
N PRO A 363 17.27 26.03 -17.10
CA PRO A 363 16.48 27.26 -17.17
C PRO A 363 15.47 27.34 -16.02
N ARG A 364 15.23 28.54 -15.49
CA ARG A 364 14.29 28.74 -14.36
C ARG A 364 12.87 28.24 -14.65
N GLU A 365 12.38 28.40 -15.87
CA GLU A 365 11.06 27.91 -16.25
C GLU A 365 10.98 26.37 -16.20
N ALA A 366 12.07 25.66 -16.52
CA ALA A 366 12.10 24.19 -16.43
C ALA A 366 11.98 23.73 -14.96
N LEU A 367 12.71 24.37 -14.04
CA LEU A 367 12.57 24.08 -12.60
C LEU A 367 11.15 24.40 -12.10
N LYS A 368 10.57 25.52 -12.53
CA LYS A 368 9.20 25.90 -12.18
C LYS A 368 8.18 24.86 -12.67
N ASP A 369 8.30 24.40 -13.92
CA ASP A 369 7.43 23.37 -14.49
C ASP A 369 7.58 22.03 -13.75
N LEU A 370 8.80 21.67 -13.34
CA LEU A 370 9.04 20.51 -12.45
C LEU A 370 8.30 20.68 -11.11
N LEU A 371 8.38 21.85 -10.47
CA LEU A 371 7.68 22.09 -9.21
C LEU A 371 6.16 22.01 -9.40
N VAL A 372 5.60 22.57 -10.47
CA VAL A 372 4.17 22.45 -10.80
C VAL A 372 3.76 20.98 -10.97
N LEU A 373 4.58 20.17 -11.63
CA LEU A 373 4.36 18.73 -11.77
C LEU A 373 4.33 18.03 -10.40
N LEU A 374 5.31 18.30 -9.53
CA LEU A 374 5.42 17.65 -8.21
C LEU A 374 4.32 18.11 -7.25
N GLU A 375 3.90 19.37 -7.33
CA GLU A 375 2.86 19.95 -6.47
C GLU A 375 1.43 19.55 -6.88
N ALA A 376 1.24 18.98 -8.09
CA ALA A 376 -0.07 18.60 -8.61
C ALA A 376 -0.77 17.47 -7.82
N GLY A 377 -0.08 16.78 -6.92
CA GLY A 377 -0.62 15.68 -6.13
C GLY A 377 -0.83 14.42 -6.97
N ARG A 378 -1.92 13.67 -6.74
CA ARG A 378 -2.15 12.34 -7.36
C ARG A 378 -1.97 12.28 -8.89
N PRO A 379 -2.38 13.28 -9.70
CA PRO A 379 -2.10 13.30 -11.14
C PRO A 379 -0.62 13.18 -11.53
N ALA A 380 0.32 13.58 -10.66
CA ALA A 380 1.75 13.46 -10.90
C ALA A 380 2.18 12.00 -11.11
N LEU A 381 1.51 11.05 -10.46
CA LEU A 381 1.84 9.62 -10.53
C LEU A 381 1.76 9.09 -11.97
N ALA A 382 0.64 9.32 -12.65
CA ALA A 382 0.45 8.86 -14.03
C ALA A 382 1.35 9.62 -15.02
N THR A 383 1.64 10.89 -14.73
CA THR A 383 2.50 11.74 -15.56
C THR A 383 3.96 11.28 -15.50
N ILE A 384 4.50 11.08 -14.29
CA ILE A 384 5.86 10.60 -14.09
C ILE A 384 6.01 9.17 -14.61
N GLU A 385 5.00 8.30 -14.42
CA GLU A 385 4.99 6.96 -15.01
C GLU A 385 5.14 7.03 -16.54
N ALA A 386 4.38 7.90 -17.20
CA ALA A 386 4.45 8.05 -18.65
C ALA A 386 5.82 8.56 -19.12
N LEU A 387 6.44 9.48 -18.39
CA LEU A 387 7.81 9.95 -18.68
C LEU A 387 8.85 8.86 -18.42
N ASP A 388 8.70 8.05 -17.37
CA ASP A 388 9.66 6.99 -17.04
C ASP A 388 9.60 5.82 -18.03
N ARG A 389 8.39 5.40 -18.43
CA ARG A 389 8.19 4.34 -19.43
C ARG A 389 8.70 4.72 -20.82
N THR A 390 8.86 6.03 -21.09
CA THR A 390 9.39 6.55 -22.35
C THR A 390 10.85 7.02 -22.25
N GLY A 391 11.49 6.80 -21.08
CA GLY A 391 12.89 7.15 -20.83
C GLY A 391 13.14 8.65 -20.57
N LEU A 392 12.12 9.50 -20.76
CA LEU A 392 12.20 10.94 -20.52
C LEU A 392 12.51 11.26 -19.05
N TRP A 393 11.95 10.51 -18.10
CA TRP A 393 12.23 10.73 -16.67
C TRP A 393 13.68 10.45 -16.31
N SER A 394 14.22 9.32 -16.77
CA SER A 394 15.62 8.94 -16.53
C SER A 394 16.61 9.89 -17.21
N ARG A 395 16.19 10.59 -18.28
CA ARG A 395 16.98 11.67 -18.89
C ARG A 395 17.04 12.93 -18.03
N LEU A 396 15.95 13.25 -17.32
CA LEU A 396 15.89 14.38 -16.37
C LEU A 396 16.63 14.06 -15.06
N PHE A 397 16.49 12.82 -14.59
CA PHE A 397 17.10 12.31 -13.36
C PHE A 397 17.87 10.99 -13.63
N PRO A 398 19.11 11.07 -14.12
CA PRO A 398 19.94 9.88 -14.35
C PRO A 398 20.14 9.02 -13.10
N GLU A 399 20.05 9.62 -11.92
CA GLU A 399 20.15 8.96 -10.62
C GLU A 399 18.97 8.00 -10.35
N TRP A 400 17.89 8.08 -11.13
CA TRP A 400 16.70 7.25 -10.97
C TRP A 400 16.96 5.76 -11.28
N GLY A 401 17.93 5.44 -12.13
CA GLY A 401 18.15 4.08 -12.63
C GLY A 401 18.24 3.00 -11.54
N PRO A 402 19.06 3.14 -10.48
CA PRO A 402 19.16 2.13 -9.44
C PRO A 402 17.95 2.02 -8.51
N VAL A 403 17.15 3.09 -8.33
CA VAL A 403 15.91 3.03 -7.53
C VAL A 403 14.70 2.58 -8.35
N ARG A 404 14.75 2.70 -9.68
CA ARG A 404 13.71 2.25 -10.59
C ARG A 404 13.43 0.77 -10.40
N ASP A 405 12.16 0.47 -10.14
CA ASP A 405 11.65 -0.89 -9.93
C ASP A 405 12.35 -1.66 -8.80
N LEU A 406 13.07 -0.96 -7.92
CA LEU A 406 13.78 -1.57 -6.80
C LEU A 406 12.77 -2.02 -5.73
N PRO A 407 12.62 -3.32 -5.45
CA PRO A 407 11.73 -3.79 -4.40
C PRO A 407 12.20 -3.29 -3.03
N PRO A 408 11.27 -2.96 -2.13
CA PRO A 408 11.65 -2.56 -0.78
C PRO A 408 12.24 -3.75 0.00
N ARG A 409 13.15 -3.46 0.91
CA ARG A 409 13.70 -4.47 1.82
C ARG A 409 12.84 -4.69 3.06
N ASP A 410 12.13 -3.66 3.50
CA ASP A 410 11.25 -3.73 4.67
C ASP A 410 9.83 -4.11 4.25
N ILE A 411 9.23 -5.05 4.98
CA ILE A 411 7.89 -5.63 4.71
C ILE A 411 6.78 -4.58 4.72
N VAL A 412 7.01 -3.45 5.41
CA VAL A 412 6.02 -2.39 5.60
C VAL A 412 5.80 -1.56 4.33
N HIS A 413 6.80 -1.50 3.44
CA HIS A 413 6.69 -0.77 2.20
C HIS A 413 5.90 -1.59 1.18
N ILE A 414 4.81 -1.02 0.67
CA ILE A 414 3.97 -1.66 -0.34
C ILE A 414 4.42 -1.35 -1.78
N TRP A 415 5.28 -0.35 -1.95
CA TRP A 415 5.73 0.15 -3.25
C TRP A 415 7.21 -0.16 -3.49
N THR A 416 7.59 -0.29 -4.77
CA THR A 416 8.99 -0.16 -5.17
C THR A 416 9.54 1.22 -4.80
N VAL A 417 10.85 1.35 -4.61
CA VAL A 417 11.46 2.58 -4.09
C VAL A 417 11.14 3.79 -4.96
N ASP A 418 11.25 3.67 -6.28
CA ASP A 418 10.86 4.72 -7.22
C ASP A 418 9.39 5.13 -7.10
N ARG A 419 8.47 4.17 -6.99
CA ARG A 419 7.05 4.46 -6.80
C ARG A 419 6.81 5.12 -5.45
N HIS A 420 7.47 4.66 -4.40
CA HIS A 420 7.42 5.25 -3.07
C HIS A 420 7.88 6.72 -3.07
N LEU A 421 8.98 7.05 -3.76
CA LEU A 421 9.45 8.43 -3.89
C LEU A 421 8.37 9.34 -4.49
N VAL A 422 7.66 8.88 -5.52
CA VAL A 422 6.57 9.66 -6.13
C VAL A 422 5.34 9.72 -5.22
N GLU A 423 4.98 8.65 -4.52
CA GLU A 423 3.90 8.68 -3.51
C GLU A 423 4.24 9.63 -2.35
N ALA A 424 5.50 9.69 -1.91
CA ALA A 424 5.97 10.64 -0.89
C ALA A 424 5.83 12.09 -1.39
N VAL A 425 6.14 12.37 -2.65
CA VAL A 425 5.86 13.67 -3.28
C VAL A 425 4.37 14.00 -3.24
N VAL A 426 3.49 13.05 -3.55
CA VAL A 426 2.03 13.26 -3.51
C VAL A 426 1.55 13.59 -2.09
N GLN A 427 2.10 12.93 -1.05
CA GLN A 427 1.76 13.28 0.33
C GLN A 427 2.34 14.65 0.73
N ALA A 428 3.58 14.92 0.34
CA ALA A 428 4.26 16.18 0.61
C ALA A 428 3.57 17.38 -0.05
N SER A 429 2.99 17.21 -1.25
CA SER A 429 2.28 18.28 -1.94
C SER A 429 1.04 18.78 -1.17
N ALA A 430 0.44 17.92 -0.32
CA ALA A 430 -0.65 18.28 0.57
C ALA A 430 -0.20 19.12 1.78
N PHE A 431 1.11 19.24 2.04
CA PHE A 431 1.69 19.96 3.17
C PHE A 431 2.37 21.27 2.77
N THR A 432 2.24 21.70 1.52
CA THR A 432 2.86 22.93 1.00
C THR A 432 2.49 24.19 1.78
N THR A 433 1.32 24.21 2.43
CA THR A 433 0.86 25.34 3.28
C THR A 433 1.33 25.26 4.73
N ARG A 434 2.00 24.17 5.12
CA ARG A 434 2.51 23.92 6.48
C ARG A 434 4.00 24.25 6.63
N VAL A 435 4.68 24.61 5.55
CA VAL A 435 6.13 24.86 5.51
C VAL A 435 6.47 26.19 4.84
N SER A 436 7.61 26.75 5.21
CA SER A 436 8.13 28.00 4.63
C SER A 436 8.75 27.81 3.24
N ARG A 437 9.19 26.58 2.92
CA ARG A 437 9.85 26.21 1.65
C ARG A 437 9.17 24.98 1.01
N PRO A 438 7.95 25.13 0.47
CA PRO A 438 7.22 24.02 -0.16
C PRO A 438 7.98 23.41 -1.33
N ASP A 439 8.73 24.23 -2.07
CA ASP A 439 9.61 23.83 -3.17
C ASP A 439 10.67 22.81 -2.72
N LEU A 440 11.34 23.06 -1.59
CA LEU A 440 12.34 22.15 -1.04
C LEU A 440 11.73 20.93 -0.35
N LEU A 441 10.49 21.04 0.14
CA LEU A 441 9.76 19.89 0.69
C LEU A 441 9.45 18.87 -0.41
N VAL A 442 8.88 19.29 -1.55
CA VAL A 442 8.53 18.37 -2.64
C VAL A 442 9.77 17.82 -3.35
N LEU A 443 10.83 18.64 -3.53
CA LEU A 443 12.12 18.16 -4.04
C LEU A 443 12.77 17.18 -3.06
N GLY A 444 12.76 17.50 -1.76
CA GLY A 444 13.25 16.63 -0.70
C GLY A 444 12.52 15.29 -0.71
N ALA A 445 11.19 15.29 -0.80
CA ALA A 445 10.39 14.07 -0.91
C ALA A 445 10.77 13.21 -2.12
N LEU A 446 11.00 13.86 -3.28
CA LEU A 446 11.40 13.16 -4.50
C LEU A 446 12.75 12.46 -4.39
N VAL A 447 13.69 13.01 -3.60
CA VAL A 447 15.08 12.53 -3.56
C VAL A 447 15.53 11.96 -2.21
N HIS A 448 14.67 11.93 -1.18
CA HIS A 448 15.08 11.53 0.18
C HIS A 448 15.72 10.13 0.23
N ASP A 449 15.26 9.23 -0.63
CA ASP A 449 15.69 7.84 -0.71
C ASP A 449 16.46 7.51 -2.00
N ILE A 450 16.89 8.52 -2.75
CA ILE A 450 17.57 8.34 -4.06
C ILE A 450 18.90 7.55 -3.94
N GLY A 451 19.49 7.52 -2.74
CA GLY A 451 20.69 6.75 -2.43
C GLY A 451 20.47 5.23 -2.33
N LYS A 452 19.22 4.75 -2.25
CA LYS A 452 18.93 3.30 -2.21
C LYS A 452 19.43 2.60 -3.49
N GLY A 453 19.83 1.34 -3.34
CA GLY A 453 20.36 0.52 -4.44
C GLY A 453 21.83 0.75 -4.81
N ARG A 454 22.57 1.61 -4.07
CA ARG A 454 23.98 1.96 -4.38
C ARG A 454 25.03 1.45 -3.39
N GLY A 455 24.60 0.68 -2.39
CA GLY A 455 25.48 0.24 -1.29
C GLY A 455 25.80 1.37 -0.30
N GLY A 456 26.24 1.02 0.91
CA GLY A 456 26.49 1.98 1.98
C GLY A 456 25.22 2.54 2.63
N ASP A 457 25.39 3.59 3.44
CA ASP A 457 24.27 4.33 4.05
C ASP A 457 23.59 5.20 2.97
N HIS A 458 22.36 4.83 2.61
CA HIS A 458 21.57 5.49 1.58
C HIS A 458 21.32 6.98 1.88
N SER A 459 21.27 7.40 3.15
CA SER A 459 21.08 8.82 3.49
C SER A 459 22.35 9.63 3.22
N VAL A 460 23.55 9.04 3.36
CA VAL A 460 24.83 9.68 3.00
C VAL A 460 24.95 9.80 1.49
N VAL A 461 24.80 8.68 0.78
CA VAL A 461 24.90 8.64 -0.69
C VAL A 461 23.84 9.53 -1.32
N GLY A 462 22.61 9.51 -0.77
CA GLY A 462 21.52 10.36 -1.22
C GLY A 462 21.83 11.85 -1.07
N ALA A 463 22.50 12.26 0.02
CA ALA A 463 22.88 13.66 0.23
C ALA A 463 23.90 14.15 -0.83
N GLU A 464 24.90 13.32 -1.16
CA GLU A 464 25.85 13.63 -2.24
C GLU A 464 25.16 13.76 -3.60
N LEU A 465 24.18 12.89 -3.89
CA LEU A 465 23.37 12.97 -5.10
C LEU A 465 22.46 14.21 -5.10
N ALA A 466 21.91 14.59 -3.95
CA ALA A 466 21.08 15.78 -3.81
C ALA A 466 21.86 17.06 -4.13
N VAL A 467 23.16 17.13 -3.83
CA VAL A 467 24.03 18.23 -4.25
C VAL A 467 24.13 18.31 -5.78
N GLN A 468 24.34 17.17 -6.44
CA GLN A 468 24.45 17.08 -7.90
C GLN A 468 23.12 17.46 -8.57
N ILE A 469 22.01 16.92 -8.07
CA ILE A 469 20.66 17.20 -8.55
C ILE A 469 20.33 18.69 -8.35
N GLY A 470 20.51 19.23 -7.14
CA GLY A 470 20.21 20.64 -6.85
C GLY A 470 21.02 21.62 -7.70
N THR A 471 22.31 21.33 -7.91
CA THR A 471 23.17 22.12 -8.81
C THR A 471 22.69 22.05 -10.26
N ARG A 472 22.29 20.85 -10.72
CA ARG A 472 21.74 20.64 -12.08
C ARG A 472 20.44 21.40 -12.29
N LEU A 473 19.55 21.37 -11.31
CA LEU A 473 18.28 22.09 -11.30
C LEU A 473 18.46 23.63 -11.26
N GLY A 474 19.66 24.12 -10.93
CA GLY A 474 19.94 25.55 -10.85
C GLY A 474 19.49 26.20 -9.54
N LEU A 475 19.41 25.41 -8.46
CA LEU A 475 19.13 25.93 -7.12
C LEU A 475 20.28 26.82 -6.60
N TRP A 476 19.96 27.74 -5.71
CA TRP A 476 20.96 28.55 -5.03
C TRP A 476 21.85 27.67 -4.13
N PRO A 477 23.14 27.99 -3.93
CA PRO A 477 24.02 27.18 -3.09
C PRO A 477 23.48 26.89 -1.68
N SER A 478 22.78 27.84 -1.06
CA SER A 478 22.11 27.65 0.23
C SER A 478 20.98 26.62 0.18
N ASP A 479 20.22 26.60 -0.93
CA ASP A 479 19.12 25.68 -1.14
C ASP A 479 19.63 24.28 -1.49
N VAL A 480 20.77 24.18 -2.19
CA VAL A 480 21.46 22.91 -2.44
C VAL A 480 21.96 22.30 -1.13
N ASP A 481 22.58 23.11 -0.26
CA ASP A 481 23.01 22.66 1.08
C ASP A 481 21.82 22.19 1.92
N LEU A 482 20.72 22.97 1.92
CA LEU A 482 19.52 22.61 2.65
C LEU A 482 18.87 21.32 2.11
N LEU A 483 18.75 21.17 0.79
CA LEU A 483 18.25 19.94 0.15
C LEU A 483 19.11 18.73 0.51
N SER A 484 20.44 18.88 0.46
CA SER A 484 21.39 17.85 0.87
C SER A 484 21.19 17.44 2.32
N LYS A 485 20.98 18.40 3.23
CA LYS A 485 20.69 18.14 4.66
C LYS A 485 19.33 17.48 4.86
N ILE A 486 18.30 17.87 4.12
CA ILE A 486 16.99 17.20 4.14
C ILE A 486 17.16 15.72 3.84
N VAL A 487 17.88 15.39 2.76
CA VAL A 487 18.14 13.99 2.38
C VAL A 487 19.02 13.29 3.40
N ARG A 488 20.07 13.95 3.92
CA ARG A 488 20.99 13.36 4.90
C ARG A 488 20.30 12.95 6.19
N TYR A 489 19.33 13.76 6.64
CA TYR A 489 18.71 13.65 7.96
C TYR A 489 17.23 13.25 7.93
N HIS A 490 16.68 12.79 6.79
CA HIS A 490 15.26 12.45 6.67
C HIS A 490 14.79 11.40 7.70
N LEU A 491 15.66 10.49 8.13
CA LEU A 491 15.36 9.50 9.17
C LEU A 491 15.60 9.97 10.61
N LEU A 492 16.19 11.16 10.83
CA LEU A 492 16.61 11.63 12.15
C LEU A 492 15.43 11.75 13.11
N LEU A 493 14.39 12.50 12.73
CA LEU A 493 13.20 12.68 13.56
C LEU A 493 12.43 11.38 13.80
N PRO A 494 12.04 10.59 12.79
CA PRO A 494 11.28 9.37 13.03
C PRO A 494 12.07 8.33 13.84
N ASN A 495 13.39 8.19 13.62
CA ASN A 495 14.20 7.27 14.42
C ASN A 495 14.36 7.76 15.86
N THR A 496 14.61 9.06 16.06
CA THR A 496 14.79 9.61 17.42
C THR A 496 13.49 9.53 18.20
N ALA A 497 12.37 9.98 17.61
CA ALA A 497 11.06 9.97 18.24
C ALA A 497 10.58 8.57 18.65
N THR A 498 10.97 7.53 17.92
CA THR A 498 10.50 6.15 18.18
C THR A 498 11.49 5.28 18.95
N ARG A 499 12.77 5.67 19.06
CA ARG A 499 13.83 4.84 19.66
C ARG A 499 14.57 5.48 20.83
N ARG A 500 14.36 6.77 21.10
CA ARG A 500 15.01 7.51 22.19
C ARG A 500 13.96 8.04 23.17
N ASP A 501 14.41 8.34 24.39
CA ASP A 501 13.58 9.03 25.36
C ASP A 501 13.52 10.53 25.03
N LEU A 502 12.31 11.06 24.85
CA LEU A 502 12.10 12.47 24.56
C LEU A 502 12.14 13.35 25.82
N ALA A 503 12.11 12.76 27.01
CA ALA A 503 12.27 13.48 28.27
C ALA A 503 13.73 13.85 28.55
N ASP A 504 14.68 13.10 27.99
CA ASP A 504 16.11 13.33 28.12
C ASP A 504 16.55 14.62 27.38
N PRO A 505 17.05 15.64 28.11
CA PRO A 505 17.64 16.85 27.53
C PRO A 505 18.73 16.57 26.48
N GLU A 506 19.59 15.58 26.73
CA GLU A 506 20.73 15.27 25.86
C GLU A 506 20.26 14.77 24.48
N THR A 507 19.16 14.02 24.44
CA THR A 507 18.51 13.59 23.19
C THR A 507 18.04 14.80 22.36
N ILE A 508 17.41 15.81 23.00
CA ILE A 508 16.95 17.01 22.30
C ILE A 508 18.14 17.85 21.82
N GLU A 509 19.14 18.07 22.68
CA GLU A 509 20.36 18.80 22.33
C GLU A 509 21.11 18.12 21.19
N THR A 510 21.19 16.79 21.18
CA THR A 510 21.82 16.02 20.09
C THR A 510 21.14 16.29 18.75
N VAL A 511 19.80 16.29 18.70
CA VAL A 511 19.06 16.61 17.46
C VAL A 511 19.33 18.05 17.04
N VAL A 512 19.24 19.01 17.96
CA VAL A 512 19.46 20.43 17.67
C VAL A 512 20.87 20.70 17.15
N ASN A 513 21.88 20.11 17.80
CA ASN A 513 23.28 20.21 17.40
C ASN A 513 23.53 19.55 16.03
N THR A 514 22.91 18.39 15.78
CA THR A 514 23.00 17.70 14.47
C THR A 514 22.44 18.56 13.34
N LEU A 515 21.35 19.29 13.59
CA LEU A 515 20.73 20.20 12.63
C LEU A 515 21.39 21.59 12.60
N GLY A 516 22.39 21.85 13.44
CA GLY A 516 23.07 23.14 13.53
C GLY A 516 22.18 24.30 13.98
N GLY A 517 21.10 24.02 14.72
CA GLY A 517 20.13 25.03 15.14
C GLY A 517 19.21 25.55 14.00
N ASP A 518 19.18 24.90 12.84
CA ASP A 518 18.40 25.34 11.70
C ASP A 518 16.90 25.00 11.85
N LEU A 519 16.11 26.01 12.20
CA LEU A 519 14.65 25.90 12.36
C LEU A 519 13.93 25.54 11.06
N LEU A 520 14.43 26.00 9.91
CA LEU A 520 13.82 25.72 8.61
C LEU A 520 14.03 24.25 8.23
N LEU A 521 15.24 23.72 8.45
CA LEU A 521 15.53 22.30 8.25
C LEU A 521 14.67 21.42 9.18
N LEU A 522 14.52 21.79 10.45
CA LEU A 522 13.65 21.07 11.39
C LEU A 522 12.19 21.03 10.93
N GLU A 523 11.66 22.15 10.42
CA GLU A 523 10.31 22.24 9.87
C GLU A 523 10.12 21.32 8.63
N LEU A 524 11.08 21.34 7.70
CA LEU A 524 11.03 20.50 6.49
C LEU A 524 11.13 19.01 6.83
N LEU A 525 12.02 18.64 7.75
CA LEU A 525 12.15 17.25 8.21
C LEU A 525 10.89 16.76 8.93
N GLN A 526 10.20 17.62 9.68
CA GLN A 526 8.94 17.25 10.32
C GLN A 526 7.89 16.83 9.28
N GLN A 527 7.67 17.67 8.26
CA GLN A 527 6.64 17.40 7.26
C GLN A 527 7.06 16.28 6.29
N LEU A 528 8.36 16.17 5.98
CA LEU A 528 8.87 15.06 5.19
C LEU A 528 8.67 13.71 5.91
N ALA A 529 8.91 13.64 7.23
CA ALA A 529 8.70 12.42 7.99
C ALA A 529 7.22 11.97 8.03
N GLU A 530 6.28 12.93 8.05
CA GLU A 530 4.84 12.67 7.91
C GLU A 530 4.50 12.15 6.51
N ALA A 531 5.00 12.82 5.47
CA ALA A 531 4.75 12.46 4.06
C ALA A 531 5.30 11.07 3.70
N ASP A 532 6.55 10.79 4.08
CA ASP A 532 7.22 9.50 3.90
C ASP A 532 6.45 8.36 4.59
N SER A 533 6.07 8.58 5.86
CA SER A 533 5.31 7.59 6.62
C SER A 533 3.94 7.29 5.99
N LEU A 534 3.23 8.31 5.49
CA LEU A 534 1.96 8.12 4.78
C LEU A 534 2.12 7.39 3.44
N ALA A 535 3.27 7.59 2.77
CA ALA A 535 3.59 6.94 1.49
C ALA A 535 4.11 5.50 1.64
N THR A 536 4.60 5.10 2.82
CA THR A 536 5.17 3.77 3.05
C THR A 536 4.11 2.67 2.98
N GLY A 537 2.99 2.83 3.69
CA GLY A 537 1.92 1.83 3.75
C GLY A 537 0.85 2.13 4.79
N PRO A 538 -0.27 1.38 4.80
CA PRO A 538 -1.35 1.57 5.77
C PRO A 538 -0.85 1.38 7.21
N GLY A 539 -1.19 2.32 8.10
CA GLY A 539 -0.89 2.23 9.53
C GLY A 539 0.54 2.59 9.95
N VAL A 540 1.42 2.97 9.01
CA VAL A 540 2.79 3.43 9.33
C VAL A 540 2.78 4.83 9.96
N TRP A 541 1.89 5.68 9.48
CA TRP A 541 1.54 6.93 10.13
C TRP A 541 0.27 6.74 10.95
N GLY A 542 0.30 7.22 12.20
CA GLY A 542 -0.84 7.21 13.11
C GLY A 542 -0.63 8.21 14.23
N ASP A 543 -1.69 8.49 15.00
CA ASP A 543 -1.73 9.54 16.03
C ASP A 543 -0.55 9.46 17.02
N TRP A 544 -0.13 8.24 17.37
CA TRP A 544 1.02 7.98 18.23
C TRP A 544 2.34 8.53 17.65
N LYS A 545 2.65 8.19 16.39
CA LYS A 545 3.89 8.62 15.73
C LYS A 545 3.87 10.14 15.49
N ALA A 546 2.70 10.68 15.14
CA ALA A 546 2.48 12.12 14.99
C ALA A 546 2.73 12.86 16.31
N SER A 547 2.22 12.34 17.42
CA SER A 547 2.42 12.92 18.77
C SER A 547 3.90 12.91 19.17
N LEU A 548 4.62 11.80 18.98
CA LEU A 548 6.04 11.70 19.32
C LEU A 548 6.92 12.65 18.51
N ILE A 549 6.73 12.69 17.19
CA ILE A 549 7.48 13.61 16.32
C ILE A 549 7.10 15.07 16.65
N GLY A 550 5.82 15.34 16.92
CA GLY A 550 5.36 16.65 17.36
C GLY A 550 5.99 17.11 18.68
N GLU A 551 6.06 16.23 19.69
CA GLU A 551 6.72 16.52 20.97
C GLU A 551 8.22 16.80 20.79
N LEU A 552 8.92 15.95 20.03
CA LEU A 552 10.34 16.13 19.71
C LEU A 552 10.59 17.48 19.04
N VAL A 553 9.83 17.81 17.99
CA VAL A 553 10.00 19.07 17.24
C VAL A 553 9.67 20.27 18.13
N ARG A 554 8.62 20.19 18.97
CA ARG A 554 8.29 21.25 19.93
C ARG A 554 9.46 21.52 20.89
N LYS A 555 10.04 20.47 21.48
CA LYS A 555 11.20 20.60 22.39
C LYS A 555 12.44 21.15 21.68
N CYS A 556 12.72 20.67 20.47
CA CYS A 556 13.83 21.20 19.65
C CYS A 556 13.64 22.70 19.35
N ARG A 557 12.42 23.14 19.00
CA ARG A 557 12.12 24.55 18.74
C ARG A 557 12.35 25.44 19.97
N MET A 558 12.04 24.96 21.17
CA MET A 558 12.31 25.70 22.42
C MET A 558 13.82 25.91 22.61
N VAL A 559 14.61 24.82 22.52
CA VAL A 559 16.07 24.88 22.65
C VAL A 559 16.70 25.82 21.61
N MET A 560 16.27 25.72 20.35
CA MET A 560 16.78 26.56 19.26
C MET A 560 16.44 28.05 19.43
N ARG A 561 15.38 28.38 20.17
CA ARG A 561 15.01 29.78 20.50
C ARG A 561 15.78 30.33 21.72
N GLY A 562 16.63 29.52 22.35
CA GLY A 562 17.32 29.88 23.59
C GLY A 562 16.41 29.82 24.83
N GLU A 563 15.25 29.15 24.73
CA GLU A 563 14.38 28.87 25.87
C GLU A 563 14.93 27.63 26.60
N GLN A 564 15.11 27.74 27.92
CA GLN A 564 15.54 26.60 28.75
C GLN A 564 14.59 25.41 28.56
N LEU A 565 15.16 24.21 28.45
CA LEU A 565 14.40 22.97 28.47
C LEU A 565 13.55 22.93 29.74
N PRO A 566 12.26 22.55 29.65
CA PRO A 566 11.41 22.51 30.83
C PRO A 566 11.94 21.43 31.78
N GLU A 567 12.39 21.88 32.95
CA GLU A 567 12.37 21.08 34.17
C GLU A 567 10.90 20.71 34.49
N PRO A 568 10.63 19.68 35.31
CA PRO A 568 9.26 19.43 35.80
C PRO A 568 8.66 20.75 36.26
N ASP A 569 7.50 21.13 35.72
CA ASP A 569 6.93 22.46 35.97
C ASP A 569 7.01 22.73 37.48
N PRO A 570 7.67 23.82 37.92
CA PRO A 570 7.61 24.19 39.32
C PRO A 570 6.13 24.32 39.66
N ILE A 571 5.69 23.55 40.67
CA ILE A 571 4.31 23.54 41.15
C ILE A 571 3.89 25.01 41.27
N ASP A 572 2.79 25.37 40.60
CA ASP A 572 2.28 26.74 40.60
C ASP A 572 2.33 27.31 42.03
N PRO A 573 2.98 28.46 42.28
CA PRO A 573 3.08 29.06 43.61
C PRO A 573 1.71 29.20 44.31
N GLU A 574 0.64 29.34 43.54
CA GLU A 574 -0.73 29.31 44.04
C GLU A 574 -1.10 27.93 44.59
N LEU A 575 -0.78 26.83 43.91
CA LEU A 575 -0.98 25.46 44.39
C LEU A 575 -0.10 25.12 45.60
N LEU A 576 1.12 25.66 45.67
CA LEU A 576 2.00 25.55 46.85
C LEU A 576 1.40 26.26 48.08
N SER A 577 0.85 27.46 47.90
CA SER A 577 0.13 28.18 48.96
C SER A 577 -1.10 27.40 49.45
N LEU A 578 -1.90 26.88 48.52
CA LEU A 578 -3.10 26.10 48.85
C LEU A 578 -2.76 24.77 49.53
N ALA A 579 -1.62 24.15 49.18
CA ALA A 579 -1.10 22.97 49.85
C ALA A 579 -0.62 23.27 51.29
N ALA A 580 -0.06 24.46 51.52
CA ALA A 580 0.36 24.93 52.85
C ALA A 580 -0.82 25.29 53.77
N ASP A 581 -1.95 25.73 53.22
CA ASP A 581 -3.19 25.99 53.96
C ASP A 581 -3.86 24.70 54.47
N GLY A 582 -3.53 23.55 53.86
CA GLY A 582 -4.01 22.22 54.25
C GLY A 582 -5.46 21.90 53.85
N GLY A 583 -5.86 20.65 54.05
CA GLY A 583 -7.20 20.15 53.72
C GLY A 583 -7.37 19.76 52.24
N VAL A 584 -8.59 19.40 51.85
CA VAL A 584 -8.90 18.99 50.46
C VAL A 584 -9.32 20.18 49.63
N GLN A 585 -8.71 20.38 48.46
CA GLN A 585 -9.05 21.42 47.50
C GLN A 585 -9.08 20.84 46.07
N VAL A 586 -10.00 21.33 45.24
CA VAL A 586 -10.08 20.97 43.81
C VAL A 586 -10.25 22.23 43.00
N ARG A 587 -9.39 22.42 42.01
CA ARG A 587 -9.45 23.52 41.06
C ARG A 587 -9.61 22.95 39.66
N LEU A 588 -10.50 23.55 38.87
CA LEU A 588 -10.75 23.19 37.48
C LEU A 588 -10.57 24.45 36.63
N THR A 589 -9.64 24.40 35.68
CA THR A 589 -9.35 25.53 34.76
C THR A 589 -9.44 25.07 33.31
N PRO A 590 -9.88 25.92 32.37
CA PRO A 590 -9.80 25.61 30.94
C PRO A 590 -8.34 25.42 30.50
N GLY A 591 -8.07 24.37 29.73
CA GLY A 591 -6.75 24.05 29.18
C GLY A 591 -6.49 24.70 27.82
N GLY A 592 -5.43 24.24 27.13
CA GLY A 592 -4.93 24.83 25.87
C GLY A 592 -5.80 24.62 24.63
N SER A 593 -6.84 23.79 24.69
CA SER A 593 -7.74 23.51 23.56
C SER A 593 -9.22 23.55 23.98
N PRO A 594 -10.16 23.82 23.04
CA PRO A 594 -11.59 23.68 23.30
C PRO A 594 -11.87 22.26 23.80
N HIS A 595 -12.57 22.13 24.93
CA HIS A 595 -12.90 20.86 25.60
C HIS A 595 -11.79 20.17 26.41
N MET A 596 -10.63 20.80 26.63
CA MET A 596 -9.60 20.30 27.56
C MET A 596 -9.59 21.15 28.83
N TYR A 597 -9.39 20.53 29.97
CA TYR A 597 -9.41 21.16 31.29
C TYR A 597 -8.27 20.62 32.14
N SER A 598 -7.61 21.51 32.88
CA SER A 598 -6.64 21.14 33.90
C SER A 598 -7.33 21.07 35.27
N VAL A 599 -7.28 19.91 35.91
CA VAL A 599 -7.83 19.66 37.24
C VAL A 599 -6.68 19.49 38.22
N SER A 600 -6.58 20.36 39.22
CA SER A 600 -5.64 20.19 40.35
C SER A 600 -6.41 19.75 41.59
N MET A 601 -6.04 18.62 42.17
CA MET A 601 -6.62 18.05 43.38
C MET A 601 -5.56 17.99 44.48
N ILE A 602 -5.71 18.80 45.52
CA ILE A 602 -4.79 18.89 46.66
C ILE A 602 -5.47 18.25 47.88
N ALA A 603 -4.77 17.41 48.62
CA ALA A 603 -5.26 16.81 49.86
C ALA A 603 -4.09 16.45 50.79
N PRO A 604 -4.31 16.15 52.08
CA PRO A 604 -3.27 15.60 52.95
C PRO A 604 -2.59 14.39 52.28
N ASP A 605 -1.26 14.36 52.33
CA ASP A 605 -0.48 13.30 51.69
C ASP A 605 -0.73 11.98 52.42
N GLN A 606 -1.50 11.11 51.78
CA GLN A 606 -1.88 9.80 52.29
C GLN A 606 -1.91 8.80 51.15
N ARG A 607 -1.62 7.54 51.49
CA ARG A 607 -1.68 6.45 50.52
C ARG A 607 -3.04 6.41 49.84
N GLY A 608 -2.98 6.29 48.52
CA GLY A 608 -4.15 6.12 47.67
C GLY A 608 -4.83 7.38 47.18
N LEU A 609 -4.26 8.56 47.43
CA LEU A 609 -4.83 9.79 46.90
C LEU A 609 -4.93 9.78 45.35
N LEU A 610 -3.94 9.24 44.64
CA LEU A 610 -3.94 9.22 43.17
C LEU A 610 -5.10 8.40 42.59
N PHE A 611 -5.33 7.17 43.09
CA PHE A 611 -6.42 6.34 42.56
C PHE A 611 -7.79 6.91 42.92
N LYS A 612 -7.94 7.48 44.13
CA LYS A 612 -9.19 8.13 44.57
C LYS A 612 -9.50 9.34 43.69
N ALA A 613 -8.51 10.18 43.40
CA ALA A 613 -8.64 11.32 42.49
C ALA A 613 -8.99 10.88 41.06
N ALA A 614 -8.25 9.92 40.49
CA ALA A 614 -8.52 9.38 39.15
C ALA A 614 -9.90 8.72 39.04
N GLY A 615 -10.34 8.06 40.11
CA GLY A 615 -11.65 7.44 40.19
C GLY A 615 -12.79 8.45 40.27
N VAL A 616 -12.66 9.51 41.07
CA VAL A 616 -13.62 10.63 41.11
C VAL A 616 -13.75 11.29 39.73
N LEU A 617 -12.65 11.50 39.02
CA LEU A 617 -12.69 12.01 37.63
C LEU A 617 -13.46 11.05 36.70
N SER A 618 -13.17 9.76 36.78
CA SER A 618 -13.84 8.73 35.98
C SER A 618 -15.34 8.63 36.28
N LEU A 619 -15.75 8.73 37.56
CA LEU A 619 -17.15 8.78 37.99
C LEU A 619 -17.89 10.03 37.49
N ASN A 620 -17.19 11.06 37.03
CA ASN A 620 -17.83 12.22 36.42
C ASN A 620 -17.67 12.24 34.90
N SER A 621 -17.38 11.08 34.28
CA SER A 621 -17.17 10.95 32.83
C SER A 621 -16.08 11.89 32.28
N LEU A 622 -15.08 12.22 33.11
CA LEU A 622 -13.89 12.95 32.69
C LEU A 622 -12.84 11.93 32.24
N ARG A 623 -12.46 11.99 30.96
CA ARG A 623 -11.35 11.20 30.42
C ARG A 623 -10.05 11.87 30.83
N VAL A 624 -9.16 11.12 31.50
CA VAL A 624 -7.83 11.58 31.90
C VAL A 624 -6.85 11.34 30.74
N PHE A 625 -6.12 12.38 30.34
CA PHE A 625 -5.09 12.34 29.30
C PHE A 625 -3.68 12.38 29.86
N SER A 626 -3.49 12.97 31.03
CA SER A 626 -2.23 12.94 31.76
C SER A 626 -2.49 13.13 33.25
N ALA A 627 -1.56 12.68 34.08
CA ALA A 627 -1.55 12.93 35.51
C ALA A 627 -0.14 13.37 35.92
N SER A 628 -0.03 14.13 37.01
CA SER A 628 1.23 14.46 37.67
C SER A 628 0.97 14.45 39.17
N VAL A 629 1.95 13.97 39.94
CA VAL A 629 1.88 13.87 41.41
C VAL A 629 3.06 14.62 41.98
N ALA A 630 2.79 15.47 42.95
CA ALA A 630 3.81 16.16 43.72
C ALA A 630 3.39 16.25 45.19
N SER A 631 4.34 16.42 46.11
CA SER A 631 4.05 16.63 47.54
C SER A 631 4.69 17.91 48.03
N HIS A 632 3.96 18.67 48.84
CA HIS A 632 4.43 19.90 49.47
C HIS A 632 3.80 20.10 50.86
N ALA A 633 4.62 20.40 51.87
CA ALA A 633 4.17 20.71 53.24
C ALA A 633 3.19 19.71 53.88
N GLY A 634 3.31 18.41 53.56
CA GLY A 634 2.43 17.35 54.07
C GLY A 634 1.10 17.19 53.31
N SER A 635 0.94 17.90 52.19
CA SER A 635 -0.15 17.74 51.24
C SER A 635 0.37 17.18 49.91
N ALA A 636 -0.37 16.27 49.30
CA ALA A 636 -0.12 15.81 47.94
C ALA A 636 -0.99 16.62 46.94
N ILE A 637 -0.39 16.90 45.79
CA ILE A 637 -0.90 17.76 44.71
C ILE A 637 -0.94 16.89 43.46
N ASN A 638 -2.15 16.50 43.05
CA ASN A 638 -2.37 15.73 41.84
C ASN A 638 -2.96 16.62 40.75
N THR A 639 -2.25 16.77 39.64
CA THR A 639 -2.70 17.56 38.49
C THR A 639 -3.05 16.64 37.34
N PHE A 640 -4.18 16.87 36.69
CA PHE A 640 -4.70 16.06 35.59
C PHE A 640 -5.10 16.93 34.41
N GLU A 641 -4.73 16.52 33.20
CA GLU A 641 -5.39 17.03 31.99
C GLU A 641 -6.57 16.13 31.64
N VAL A 642 -7.77 16.70 31.55
CA VAL A 642 -9.00 15.95 31.33
C VAL A 642 -9.87 16.54 30.23
N SER A 643 -10.74 15.71 29.66
CA SER A 643 -11.83 16.16 28.79
C SER A 643 -13.14 15.48 29.19
N PRO A 644 -14.27 16.21 29.27
CA PRO A 644 -15.58 15.59 29.48
C PRO A 644 -15.97 14.74 28.27
N ARG A 645 -16.44 13.51 28.52
CA ARG A 645 -17.00 12.64 27.47
C ARG A 645 -18.30 13.22 26.88
N PHE A 646 -19.06 13.97 27.67
CA PHE A 646 -20.32 14.59 27.26
C PHE A 646 -20.43 15.99 27.88
N GLY A 647 -20.83 16.98 27.08
CA GLY A 647 -21.15 18.33 27.56
C GLY A 647 -19.98 19.07 28.20
N SER A 648 -20.26 19.78 29.29
CA SER A 648 -19.29 20.55 30.09
C SER A 648 -18.87 19.77 31.34
N PRO A 649 -17.66 20.01 31.88
CA PRO A 649 -17.21 19.33 33.11
C PRO A 649 -18.06 19.74 34.33
N PRO A 650 -18.12 18.90 35.38
CA PRO A 650 -18.82 19.22 36.61
C PRO A 650 -18.17 20.39 37.36
N ALA A 651 -18.91 21.01 38.27
CA ALA A 651 -18.38 22.05 39.14
C ALA A 651 -17.28 21.49 40.07
N ALA A 652 -16.19 22.24 40.26
CA ALA A 652 -15.05 21.83 41.10
C ALA A 652 -15.46 21.48 42.55
N GLY A 653 -16.50 22.14 43.09
CA GLY A 653 -17.04 21.83 44.42
C GLY A 653 -17.63 20.42 44.54
N LEU A 654 -18.22 19.87 43.47
CA LEU A 654 -18.74 18.51 43.43
C LEU A 654 -17.59 17.49 43.45
N LEU A 655 -16.57 17.71 42.61
CA LEU A 655 -15.35 16.89 42.59
C LEU A 655 -14.66 16.90 43.96
N ARG A 656 -14.61 18.06 44.62
CA ARG A 656 -14.06 18.21 45.97
C ARG A 656 -14.83 17.38 47.00
N GLN A 657 -16.16 17.45 47.02
CA GLN A 657 -16.98 16.67 47.96
C GLN A 657 -16.83 15.16 47.76
N GLN A 658 -16.80 14.71 46.51
CA GLN A 658 -16.60 13.29 46.19
C GLN A 658 -15.18 12.82 46.52
N LEU A 659 -14.18 13.68 46.35
CA LEU A 659 -12.81 13.39 46.78
C LEU A 659 -12.74 13.27 48.31
N ILE A 660 -13.36 14.18 49.07
CA ILE A 660 -13.45 14.08 50.55
C ILE A 660 -14.11 12.75 50.95
N SER A 661 -15.26 12.42 50.38
CA SER A 661 -15.99 11.17 50.64
C SER A 661 -15.15 9.93 50.33
N ALA A 662 -14.36 9.96 49.25
CA ALA A 662 -13.43 8.87 48.91
C ALA A 662 -12.22 8.78 49.86
N LEU A 663 -11.74 9.93 50.35
CA LEU A 663 -10.61 9.99 51.28
C LEU A 663 -11.01 9.49 52.67
N ASP A 664 -12.20 9.86 53.15
CA ASP A 664 -12.77 9.45 54.44
C ASP A 664 -13.23 7.97 54.44
N GLY A 665 -13.33 7.35 53.26
CA GLY A 665 -13.71 5.95 53.10
C GLY A 665 -15.22 5.71 53.01
N ASP A 666 -16.02 6.78 52.98
CA ASP A 666 -17.48 6.73 52.81
C ASP A 666 -17.90 6.27 51.39
N THR A 667 -16.98 6.31 50.42
CA THR A 667 -17.21 5.85 49.05
C THR A 667 -16.12 4.89 48.58
N ASP A 668 -16.50 3.63 48.32
CA ASP A 668 -15.64 2.69 47.62
C ASP A 668 -15.63 3.00 46.12
N ILE A 669 -14.58 3.69 45.69
CA ILE A 669 -14.39 4.16 44.32
C ILE A 669 -14.36 3.00 43.30
N ILE A 670 -13.71 1.88 43.62
CA ILE A 670 -13.58 0.76 42.68
C ILE A 670 -14.91 0.04 42.56
N ALA A 671 -15.58 -0.25 43.68
CA ALA A 671 -16.91 -0.88 43.66
C ALA A 671 -17.95 -0.03 42.92
N THR A 672 -17.89 1.30 43.09
CA THR A 672 -18.80 2.23 42.40
C THR A 672 -18.54 2.28 40.89
N LEU A 673 -17.28 2.22 40.46
CA LEU A 673 -16.92 2.11 39.03
C LEU A 673 -17.40 0.78 38.43
N ASP A 674 -17.24 -0.33 39.16
CA ASP A 674 -17.71 -1.66 38.75
C ASP A 674 -19.23 -1.72 38.61
N GLU A 675 -19.98 -1.09 39.51
CA GLU A 675 -21.45 -1.01 39.42
C GLU A 675 -21.89 -0.23 38.18
N ARG A 676 -21.30 0.95 37.93
CA ARG A 676 -21.63 1.76 36.75
C ARG A 676 -21.30 1.09 35.43
N GLU A 677 -20.22 0.33 35.37
CA GLU A 677 -19.84 -0.45 34.20
C GLU A 677 -20.86 -1.57 33.93
N ARG A 678 -21.33 -2.26 34.99
CA ARG A 678 -22.40 -3.27 34.91
C ARG A 678 -23.74 -2.68 34.46
N GLU A 679 -24.13 -1.53 35.00
CA GLU A 679 -25.33 -0.80 34.60
C GLU A 679 -25.24 -0.38 33.12
N SER A 680 -24.12 0.20 32.70
CA SER A 680 -23.90 0.65 31.30
C SER A 680 -23.94 -0.52 30.29
N ALA A 681 -23.48 -1.70 30.68
CA ALA A 681 -23.56 -2.91 29.85
C ALA A 681 -25.00 -3.44 29.70
N GLN A 682 -25.89 -3.22 30.68
CA GLN A 682 -27.30 -3.63 30.62
C GLN A 682 -28.16 -2.73 29.72
N PHE A 683 -27.84 -1.45 29.58
CA PHE A 683 -28.58 -0.50 28.73
C PHE A 683 -28.13 -0.49 27.26
N ALA A 684 -27.07 -1.23 26.90
CA ALA A 684 -26.57 -1.34 25.54
C ALA A 684 -27.43 -2.24 24.61
N THR A 685 -28.51 -2.86 25.11
CA THR A 685 -29.54 -3.51 24.29
C THR A 685 -30.54 -2.48 23.78
N GLY A 686 -30.24 -1.86 22.64
CA GLY A 686 -31.18 -0.99 21.93
C GLY A 686 -32.23 -1.78 21.15
N VAL A 687 -33.47 -1.26 21.15
CA VAL A 687 -34.53 -1.43 20.14
C VAL A 687 -34.99 -2.88 19.85
N VAL A 688 -36.28 -3.14 20.09
CA VAL A 688 -36.96 -4.39 19.70
C VAL A 688 -36.83 -4.59 18.17
N GLY A 689 -36.02 -5.56 17.74
CA GLY A 689 -35.91 -5.98 16.34
C GLY A 689 -34.50 -6.34 15.85
N ASP A 690 -33.44 -5.93 16.55
CA ASP A 690 -32.08 -6.35 16.22
C ASP A 690 -31.67 -7.62 16.97
N PRO A 691 -30.94 -8.57 16.33
CA PRO A 691 -30.49 -9.78 17.00
C PRO A 691 -29.56 -9.40 18.15
N THR A 692 -29.87 -9.93 19.34
CA THR A 692 -28.99 -9.87 20.51
C THR A 692 -27.59 -10.34 20.12
N PRO A 693 -26.54 -9.50 20.21
CA PRO A 693 -25.18 -9.99 20.00
C PRO A 693 -24.88 -11.00 21.10
N ALA A 694 -24.65 -12.25 20.71
CA ALA A 694 -24.36 -13.36 21.61
C ALA A 694 -22.96 -13.28 22.24
N VAL A 695 -22.31 -12.12 22.25
CA VAL A 695 -20.93 -11.91 22.70
C VAL A 695 -20.78 -10.51 23.31
N PRO A 696 -20.20 -10.34 24.52
CA PRO A 696 -19.93 -9.04 25.12
C PRO A 696 -18.97 -8.21 24.26
N THR A 697 -19.23 -6.90 24.13
CA THR A 697 -18.54 -5.98 23.20
C THR A 697 -17.19 -5.43 23.68
N ASN A 698 -16.63 -5.91 24.79
CA ASN A 698 -15.36 -5.40 25.33
C ASN A 698 -14.26 -6.47 25.32
N TYR A 699 -13.73 -6.77 24.14
CA TYR A 699 -12.47 -7.50 24.04
C TYR A 699 -11.36 -6.60 23.49
N ALA A 700 -10.20 -6.65 24.12
CA ALA A 700 -9.01 -5.98 23.60
C ALA A 700 -8.57 -6.65 22.28
N PRO A 701 -8.28 -5.90 21.20
CA PRO A 701 -7.83 -6.45 19.91
C PRO A 701 -6.42 -7.05 19.96
N ALA A 702 -5.67 -6.80 21.04
CA ALA A 702 -4.35 -7.36 21.28
C ALA A 702 -4.13 -7.54 22.80
N PRO A 703 -3.31 -8.53 23.23
CA PRO A 703 -3.03 -8.73 24.64
C PRO A 703 -2.27 -7.55 25.24
N PRO A 704 -2.54 -7.19 26.50
CA PRO A 704 -1.80 -6.13 27.18
C PRO A 704 -0.31 -6.48 27.29
N ARG A 705 0.55 -5.46 27.24
CA ARG A 705 2.00 -5.62 27.44
C ARG A 705 2.46 -4.77 28.60
N ILE A 706 3.17 -5.38 29.54
CA ILE A 706 3.82 -4.72 30.67
C ILE A 706 5.33 -4.77 30.40
N ARG A 707 6.02 -3.62 30.52
CA ARG A 707 7.45 -3.50 30.31
C ARG A 707 8.08 -2.76 31.47
N TRP A 708 9.21 -3.27 31.94
CA TRP A 708 9.95 -2.70 33.06
C TRP A 708 11.24 -2.09 32.56
N PHE A 709 11.59 -0.93 33.11
CA PHE A 709 12.81 -0.19 32.80
C PHE A 709 13.46 0.29 34.10
N GLU A 710 14.78 0.32 34.11
CA GLU A 710 15.57 0.95 35.18
C GLU A 710 15.85 2.41 34.79
N PRO A 711 15.45 3.40 35.61
CA PRO A 711 15.71 4.80 35.32
C PRO A 711 17.21 5.13 35.45
N ALA A 712 17.77 5.85 34.48
CA ALA A 712 19.14 6.33 34.55
C ALA A 712 19.26 7.40 35.65
N GLY A 713 20.03 7.11 36.70
CA GLY A 713 20.39 8.08 37.74
C GLY A 713 19.71 7.91 39.10
N ASN A 714 18.80 6.96 39.29
CA ASN A 714 18.28 6.62 40.62
C ASN A 714 18.00 5.11 40.79
N PRO A 715 18.87 4.35 41.47
CA PRO A 715 18.71 2.89 41.64
C PRO A 715 17.54 2.48 42.55
N ASP A 716 16.93 3.43 43.27
CA ASP A 716 15.78 3.19 44.17
C ASP A 716 14.42 3.38 43.48
N GLN A 717 14.40 3.43 42.14
CA GLN A 717 13.19 3.60 41.33
C GLN A 717 13.09 2.58 40.20
N GLN A 718 11.87 2.25 39.80
CA GLN A 718 11.57 1.39 38.66
C GLN A 718 10.47 2.03 37.81
N ILE A 719 10.61 1.93 36.48
CA ILE A 719 9.58 2.42 35.56
C ILE A 719 8.82 1.23 34.99
N VAL A 720 7.49 1.28 35.05
CA VAL A 720 6.61 0.32 34.38
C VAL A 720 5.79 1.01 33.30
N GLU A 721 5.90 0.53 32.07
CA GLU A 721 5.06 0.91 30.93
C GLU A 721 4.01 -0.17 30.70
N ILE A 722 2.74 0.22 30.65
CA ILE A 722 1.59 -0.64 30.43
C ILE A 722 0.91 -0.21 29.14
N ARG A 723 0.85 -1.12 28.16
CA ARG A 723 0.13 -0.92 26.90
C ARG A 723 -1.10 -1.81 26.89
N THR A 724 -2.29 -1.22 26.83
CA THR A 724 -3.56 -1.96 26.88
C THR A 724 -4.67 -1.20 26.14
N SER A 725 -5.84 -1.80 25.96
CA SER A 725 -7.03 -1.07 25.50
C SER A 725 -7.57 -0.13 26.59
N ASP A 726 -8.14 1.01 26.20
CA ASP A 726 -8.79 1.96 27.11
C ASP A 726 -10.02 1.32 27.77
N ALA A 727 -10.17 1.52 29.07
CA ALA A 727 -11.32 1.06 29.85
C ALA A 727 -11.71 2.11 30.90
N PRO A 728 -13.00 2.28 31.21
CA PRO A 728 -13.43 3.19 32.27
C PRO A 728 -12.71 2.90 33.60
N GLY A 729 -12.10 3.94 34.17
CA GLY A 729 -11.40 3.83 35.45
C GLY A 729 -10.07 3.07 35.42
N LEU A 730 -9.51 2.76 34.24
CA LEU A 730 -8.26 2.00 34.10
C LEU A 730 -7.12 2.55 34.97
N LEU A 731 -6.86 3.86 34.92
CA LEU A 731 -5.85 4.51 35.76
C LEU A 731 -6.10 4.29 37.26
N ALA A 732 -7.36 4.40 37.71
CA ALA A 732 -7.72 4.18 39.11
C ALA A 732 -7.50 2.70 39.51
N ARG A 733 -7.82 1.76 38.62
CA ARG A 733 -7.63 0.32 38.85
C ARG A 733 -6.15 -0.07 38.94
N ILE A 734 -5.30 0.50 38.08
CA ILE A 734 -3.85 0.28 38.11
C ILE A 734 -3.24 0.91 39.37
N ALA A 735 -3.54 2.18 39.65
CA ALA A 735 -3.02 2.88 40.81
C ALA A 735 -3.44 2.22 42.14
N ALA A 736 -4.70 1.80 42.27
CA ALA A 736 -5.18 1.06 43.45
C ALA A 736 -4.48 -0.31 43.59
N THR A 737 -4.12 -0.95 42.48
CA THR A 737 -3.39 -2.23 42.50
C THR A 737 -1.95 -2.03 42.97
N LEU A 738 -1.23 -1.04 42.45
CA LEU A 738 0.12 -0.71 42.90
C LEU A 738 0.15 -0.39 44.40
N GLU A 739 -0.82 0.39 44.88
CA GLU A 739 -0.94 0.74 46.30
C GLU A 739 -1.25 -0.47 47.19
N ARG A 740 -2.16 -1.37 46.79
CA ARG A 740 -2.45 -2.61 47.55
C ARG A 740 -1.20 -3.46 47.78
N HIS A 741 -0.21 -3.33 46.89
CA HIS A 741 1.09 -3.99 46.98
C HIS A 741 2.18 -3.14 47.66
N GLY A 742 1.81 -2.00 48.27
CA GLY A 742 2.69 -1.17 49.08
C GLY A 742 3.68 -0.32 48.28
N VAL A 743 3.41 -0.07 47.00
CA VAL A 743 4.28 0.68 46.09
C VAL A 743 3.80 2.13 45.97
N ASP A 744 4.71 3.08 46.17
CA ASP A 744 4.42 4.50 45.99
C ASP A 744 4.74 4.93 44.55
N ILE A 745 3.88 5.78 43.98
CA ILE A 745 4.00 6.29 42.61
C ILE A 745 4.63 7.69 42.69
N ALA A 746 5.87 7.83 42.22
CA ALA A 746 6.58 9.10 42.21
C ALA A 746 6.00 10.05 41.15
N TRP A 747 5.65 9.52 39.98
CA TRP A 747 4.89 10.22 38.94
C TRP A 747 4.25 9.18 38.01
N ALA A 748 3.19 9.57 37.29
CA ALA A 748 2.51 8.72 36.32
C ALA A 748 2.13 9.49 35.06
N ARG A 749 2.63 9.08 33.90
CA ARG A 749 2.24 9.66 32.60
C ARG A 749 1.28 8.69 31.90
N VAL A 750 0.01 9.07 31.86
CA VAL A 750 -1.06 8.38 31.12
C VAL A 750 -1.09 8.94 29.70
N ASN A 751 -1.35 8.11 28.68
CA ASN A 751 -1.56 8.61 27.32
C ASN A 751 -2.60 7.74 26.58
N THR A 752 -3.75 8.34 26.26
CA THR A 752 -4.88 7.64 25.63
C THR A 752 -4.96 8.01 24.14
N LEU A 753 -4.76 7.02 23.27
CA LEU A 753 -4.74 7.11 21.81
C LEU A 753 -5.88 6.27 21.21
N GLY A 754 -6.99 6.92 20.89
CA GLY A 754 -8.18 6.23 20.37
C GLY A 754 -8.75 5.23 21.38
N SER A 755 -8.66 3.93 21.07
CA SER A 755 -9.09 2.81 21.94
C SER A 755 -7.94 2.11 22.67
N SER A 756 -6.71 2.62 22.57
CA SER A 756 -5.51 2.08 23.21
C SER A 756 -4.88 3.11 24.16
N VAL A 757 -4.28 2.63 25.24
CA VAL A 757 -3.67 3.40 26.32
C VAL A 757 -2.23 2.94 26.51
N VAL A 758 -1.33 3.91 26.70
CA VAL A 758 0.07 3.69 27.09
C VAL A 758 0.30 4.47 28.39
N ASP A 759 0.31 3.75 29.51
CA ASP A 759 0.52 4.33 30.84
C ASP A 759 1.92 4.02 31.34
N THR A 760 2.64 5.04 31.77
CA THR A 760 4.00 4.91 32.33
C THR A 760 3.98 5.37 33.79
N PHE A 761 4.41 4.52 34.71
CA PHE A 761 4.50 4.82 36.14
C PHE A 761 5.95 4.74 36.59
N CYS A 762 6.42 5.75 37.31
CA CYS A 762 7.66 5.66 38.08
C CYS A 762 7.32 5.27 39.51
N LEU A 763 7.86 4.15 39.95
CA LEU A 763 7.57 3.47 41.19
C LEU A 763 8.78 3.54 42.12
N SER A 764 8.54 3.70 43.42
CA SER A 764 9.57 3.40 44.42
C SER A 764 9.85 1.89 44.45
N THR A 765 11.09 1.49 44.77
CA THR A 765 11.43 0.06 44.90
C THR A 765 10.49 -0.65 45.89
N GLY A 766 9.83 -1.71 45.42
CA GLY A 766 8.81 -2.45 46.14
C GLY A 766 8.99 -3.98 46.03
N PRO A 767 7.90 -4.79 46.14
CA PRO A 767 7.98 -6.24 45.98
C PRO A 767 8.53 -6.66 44.62
N GLU A 768 8.95 -7.93 44.49
CA GLU A 768 9.52 -8.45 43.25
C GLU A 768 8.67 -8.13 42.01
N GLN A 769 9.34 -7.73 40.93
CA GLN A 769 8.74 -7.35 39.65
C GLN A 769 7.66 -8.33 39.17
N ALA A 770 7.91 -9.65 39.32
CA ALA A 770 6.99 -10.70 38.92
C ALA A 770 5.65 -10.68 39.69
N VAL A 771 5.67 -10.32 40.97
CA VAL A 771 4.46 -10.18 41.80
C VAL A 771 3.63 -8.99 41.32
N LEU A 772 4.31 -7.88 41.04
CA LEU A 772 3.67 -6.65 40.63
C LEU A 772 3.10 -6.75 39.20
N GLU A 773 3.82 -7.41 38.30
CA GLU A 773 3.37 -7.70 36.93
C GLU A 773 2.11 -8.58 36.91
N ALA A 774 2.06 -9.64 37.73
CA ALA A 774 0.88 -10.48 37.85
C ALA A 774 -0.33 -9.71 38.42
N ALA A 775 -0.09 -8.85 39.42
CA ALA A 775 -1.12 -8.01 40.02
C ALA A 775 -1.68 -7.01 39.01
N ILE A 776 -0.81 -6.29 38.29
CA ILE A 776 -1.21 -5.34 37.24
C ILE A 776 -1.99 -6.06 36.14
N ALA A 777 -1.50 -7.20 35.65
CA ALA A 777 -2.17 -7.96 34.59
C ALA A 777 -3.60 -8.38 34.97
N SER A 778 -3.88 -8.60 36.26
CA SER A 778 -5.22 -8.99 36.75
C SER A 778 -6.30 -7.91 36.58
N VAL A 779 -5.90 -6.64 36.42
CA VAL A 779 -6.83 -5.51 36.26
C VAL A 779 -6.84 -4.93 34.84
N LEU A 780 -6.12 -5.55 33.90
CA LEU A 780 -6.12 -5.13 32.50
C LEU A 780 -7.23 -5.85 31.69
N PRO A 781 -7.81 -5.18 30.68
CA PRO A 781 -8.74 -5.79 29.74
C PRO A 781 -8.21 -7.10 29.12
N THR A 782 -9.06 -8.13 29.09
CA THR A 782 -8.73 -9.44 28.50
C THR A 782 -9.06 -9.51 27.01
N VAL A 783 -8.32 -10.33 26.27
CA VAL A 783 -8.55 -10.60 24.83
C VAL A 783 -9.71 -11.59 24.66
N ALA A 784 -10.46 -11.48 23.56
CA ALA A 784 -11.49 -12.46 23.22
C ALA A 784 -10.89 -13.88 23.15
N PRO A 785 -11.50 -14.89 23.76
CA PRO A 785 -11.18 -16.27 23.38
C PRO A 785 -11.49 -16.42 21.88
N GLU A 786 -10.58 -17.03 21.13
CA GLU A 786 -10.80 -17.29 19.71
C GLU A 786 -12.16 -17.99 19.51
N PRO A 787 -12.99 -17.55 18.55
CA PRO A 787 -14.23 -18.25 18.27
C PRO A 787 -13.89 -19.69 17.87
N LYS A 788 -14.41 -20.66 18.62
CA LYS A 788 -14.33 -22.08 18.21
C LYS A 788 -14.89 -22.17 16.80
N THR A 789 -14.03 -22.51 15.84
CA THR A 789 -14.43 -22.80 14.46
C THR A 789 -15.55 -23.82 14.49
N ALA A 790 -16.74 -23.42 14.03
CA ALA A 790 -17.85 -24.32 13.84
C ALA A 790 -17.41 -25.43 12.89
N ALA A 791 -17.42 -26.67 13.36
CA ALA A 791 -17.26 -27.83 12.50
C ALA A 791 -18.39 -27.81 11.46
N ALA A 792 -18.02 -27.86 10.18
CA ALA A 792 -18.96 -28.02 9.09
C ALA A 792 -19.79 -29.30 9.31
N SER A 793 -21.11 -29.14 9.32
CA SER A 793 -22.08 -30.22 9.04
C SER A 793 -22.98 -29.75 7.91
#